data_AF-A0A352B770-F1
#
_entry.id   AF-A0A352B770-F1
#
_cell.length_a   1.000
_cell.length_b   1.000
_cell.length_c   1.000
_cell.angle_alpha   90.00
_cell.angle_beta   90.00
_cell.angle_gamma   90.00
#
_symmetry.space_group_name_H-M   'P 1'
#
loop_
_entity.id
_entity.type
_entity.pdbx_description
1 polymer ?
#
loop_
_entity_poly.entity_id
_entity_poly.type
_entity_poly.pdbx_seq_one_letter_code
_entity_poly.pdbx_strand_id
1 'polypeptide(L)'
;MTPLVLQAPAKVNLSLRIHSRRRDGLHRLRTVVTMIDLCDTLQIAPALSPGLLFTCDEASLPTDTHNLVVAAYVRLRPLLGPQQGVKIHLEKRIPIAAGLAGGSADAAATLVGLRRRFNLALTDAELLDHARALGTDVPFFLGSPVARGEGAGDPFTPLKAPSCIPMVIVFPEIPISTEWAYAHYPDRPNSTVTYNKELLHALTVRDIAALGAALDNDLESVVLPSNPRIGEAKARLLALGGAGALMSGSGSTVFAPFTDPERAFQAEETLRNEGWGVTFATRTLRTVFAREEGAAGMKSALDQLCQEASAAIDDGINFLVLSDRETNAELVPIPALLALAAVHHHLVRNGTRTRTGLIVESGEPREVHHFACLIGYGAGAVNPYLAFETIRDLATEGMLPEEIDAELAEQKYVKAVNKGLLKIISKMGISTIQSYCGAQIFEALGIGPEVIDRYFTGTTSRIGGIGLAEIAEDARRRHATGYVEIQRDLDDLDLGGEYQFREGSEHHGWNPETITLLQKAVREGDYASYQAFARLVNDQTRELKTLRGLFELKHDHPIPIDRVEPASAIVKRFCTGAMSYGSISQEAHTALAIAMNRLGGRSNTGEGGEDPVRFRPLPNGDLARSAIKQVASGRFGVTTEYLVNADELQIKMAQGAKPGEGGQLPGHKVSEAIAKVRHSTPGVTLISPPPHHDIYSIEDLAQLIYDLKNVNPRATVSVKLVAETGVGTVAAGVSKAHADLILVSGYDGGTGASPLSSIKHAGLPWEIGLADTQQTLVLNDLRGRTILQTDGQLRTGRDVVIAALLGAEEFGFATAALIAEGCLMMRKCHLNTCPVGIATQNPELRARFRGKPDHVVNYFYFVAQEARELMAQMGFATMDEMIGRVEMIEAKKGVDHWKAKGLDLSRLLYKPDVPARIATRHVQPQEHGLDKALDQKLLELTRYALDEKKKVAIQLPIRNIHRTVGALLAGEIARRYGAESLPKGTIECKFVGSAGQSFGAFCVPGLTLTLEGEANDYLGKGMSGGKIVVYAPRTAAFDPAENIVVGNTLLYGATGGRVFISGRAGERFAVRNSGCRAVVEGVGDHGCEYMTGGVVVVLGTTGRNFAAGMSGGIAFVLDVEATFAQRCNLGMVDLEPVADPEDRTLLEEMVKAHYNHTASERARTLLARWPEVLPKFVKVMPHEYRRVLEERRRAAAAGPNPVAAS
;
A
#
# COMPACT_ATOMS: atom_id res chain seq x y z
N MET A 1 15.88 22.95 -37.09
CA MET A 1 15.25 24.23 -36.72
C MET A 1 13.89 23.94 -36.14
N THR A 2 13.59 24.48 -34.96
CA THR A 2 12.31 24.29 -34.26
C THR A 2 11.14 24.85 -35.10
N PRO A 3 10.00 24.14 -35.21
CA PRO A 3 8.81 24.66 -35.87
C PRO A 3 8.24 25.86 -35.11
N LEU A 4 7.64 26.81 -35.83
CA LEU A 4 6.81 27.86 -35.23
C LEU A 4 5.44 27.23 -34.91
N VAL A 5 5.10 27.18 -33.62
CA VAL A 5 3.80 26.67 -33.15
C VAL A 5 2.85 27.84 -32.93
N LEU A 6 1.64 27.75 -33.47
CA LEU A 6 0.59 28.76 -33.38
C LEU A 6 -0.71 28.11 -32.92
N GLN A 7 -1.45 28.82 -32.06
CA GLN A 7 -2.81 28.44 -31.67
C GLN A 7 -3.81 29.11 -32.60
N ALA A 8 -4.77 28.34 -33.09
CA ALA A 8 -5.87 28.80 -33.93
C ALA A 8 -7.18 28.69 -33.14
N PRO A 9 -7.60 29.76 -32.42
CA PRO A 9 -8.77 29.72 -31.56
C PRO A 9 -10.07 29.64 -32.37
N ALA A 10 -11.05 28.91 -31.86
CA ALA A 10 -12.42 28.92 -32.35
C ALA A 10 -13.11 30.26 -32.03
N LYS A 11 -14.30 30.46 -32.61
CA LYS A 11 -15.20 31.56 -32.23
C LYS A 11 -16.61 31.08 -31.91
N VAL A 12 -17.36 31.92 -31.20
CA VAL A 12 -18.82 31.86 -31.14
C VAL A 12 -19.47 33.18 -31.56
N ASN A 13 -20.68 33.11 -32.12
CA ASN A 13 -21.51 34.29 -32.40
C ASN A 13 -22.37 34.63 -31.19
N LEU A 14 -22.13 35.77 -30.54
CA LEU A 14 -22.96 36.29 -29.45
C LEU A 14 -24.27 36.91 -29.97
N SER A 15 -24.23 37.42 -31.20
CA SER A 15 -25.40 37.96 -31.90
C SER A 15 -25.29 37.67 -33.40
N LEU A 16 -26.35 37.25 -34.05
CA LEU A 16 -26.45 37.16 -35.51
C LEU A 16 -27.83 37.61 -35.98
N ARG A 17 -27.88 38.75 -36.67
CA ARG A 17 -29.12 39.29 -37.25
C ARG A 17 -29.04 39.40 -38.77
N ILE A 18 -30.05 38.90 -39.47
CA ILE A 18 -30.12 38.80 -40.92
C ILE A 18 -31.10 39.85 -41.45
N HIS A 19 -30.65 40.66 -42.43
CA HIS A 19 -31.46 41.67 -43.11
C HIS A 19 -32.08 41.08 -44.41
N SER A 20 -31.99 41.81 -45.52
CA SER A 20 -32.47 41.42 -46.83
C SER A 20 -31.40 40.71 -47.65
N ARG A 21 -31.85 39.87 -48.58
CA ARG A 21 -30.96 39.29 -49.59
C ARG A 21 -30.44 40.37 -50.55
N ARG A 22 -29.14 40.32 -50.84
CA ARG A 22 -28.43 41.16 -51.81
C ARG A 22 -28.64 40.59 -53.22
N ARG A 23 -28.35 41.42 -54.23
CA ARG A 23 -28.41 41.02 -55.66
C ARG A 23 -27.41 39.92 -56.04
N ASP A 24 -26.34 39.73 -55.27
CA ASP A 24 -25.33 38.68 -55.43
C ASP A 24 -25.69 37.37 -54.72
N GLY A 25 -26.90 37.27 -54.14
CA GLY A 25 -27.40 36.07 -53.49
C GLY A 25 -27.06 35.93 -52.01
N LEU A 26 -26.16 36.78 -51.47
CA LEU A 26 -25.78 36.80 -50.04
C LEU A 26 -26.75 37.65 -49.21
N HIS A 27 -26.79 37.46 -47.89
CA HIS A 27 -27.58 38.31 -46.99
C HIS A 27 -26.75 39.48 -46.46
N ARG A 28 -27.38 40.65 -46.32
CA ARG A 28 -26.86 41.67 -45.40
C ARG A 28 -27.08 41.16 -43.98
N LEU A 29 -26.06 41.18 -43.13
CA LEU A 29 -26.17 40.70 -41.75
C LEU A 29 -25.37 41.61 -40.81
N ARG A 30 -25.71 41.55 -39.52
CA ARG A 30 -24.92 42.14 -38.44
C ARG A 30 -24.65 41.07 -37.40
N THR A 31 -23.39 40.94 -36.99
CA THR A 31 -23.00 39.93 -36.01
C THR A 31 -22.05 40.49 -34.98
N VAL A 32 -22.11 39.95 -33.77
CA VAL A 32 -21.10 40.13 -32.72
C VAL A 32 -20.51 38.76 -32.44
N VAL A 33 -19.18 38.67 -32.48
CA VAL A 33 -18.43 37.41 -32.33
C VAL A 33 -17.37 37.55 -31.24
N THR A 34 -17.04 36.43 -30.61
CA THR A 34 -15.94 36.32 -29.64
C THR A 34 -15.10 35.08 -29.93
N MET A 35 -13.78 35.19 -29.78
CA MET A 35 -12.88 34.03 -29.70
C MET A 35 -13.13 33.26 -28.41
N ILE A 36 -12.82 31.97 -28.42
CA ILE A 36 -12.89 31.08 -27.26
C ILE A 36 -11.60 30.27 -27.13
N ASP A 37 -11.37 29.66 -25.96
CA ASP A 37 -10.11 28.97 -25.63
C ASP A 37 -9.92 27.62 -26.36
N LEU A 38 -10.99 27.08 -26.99
CA LEU A 38 -10.90 25.88 -27.82
C LEU A 38 -10.08 26.19 -29.10
N CYS A 39 -8.90 25.61 -29.24
CA CYS A 39 -7.97 25.91 -30.34
C CYS A 39 -7.52 24.65 -31.10
N ASP A 40 -7.33 24.79 -32.41
CA ASP A 40 -6.46 23.90 -33.18
C ASP A 40 -4.98 24.34 -33.02
N THR A 41 -4.03 23.42 -33.23
CA THR A 41 -2.59 23.75 -33.17
C THR A 41 -1.94 23.61 -34.54
N LEU A 42 -1.23 24.66 -34.98
CA LEU A 42 -0.55 24.70 -36.27
C LEU A 42 0.96 24.80 -36.08
N GLN A 43 1.72 23.90 -36.70
CA GLN A 43 3.18 23.91 -36.69
C GLN A 43 3.72 24.23 -38.09
N ILE A 44 4.52 25.28 -38.23
CA ILE A 44 5.11 25.72 -39.50
C ILE A 44 6.63 25.68 -39.45
N ALA A 45 7.25 24.97 -40.39
CA ALA A 45 8.70 24.87 -40.53
C ALA A 45 9.14 24.98 -42.00
N PRO A 46 10.42 25.32 -42.27
CA PRO A 46 11.00 25.14 -43.60
C PRO A 46 11.06 23.64 -43.97
N ALA A 47 10.77 23.31 -45.23
CA ALA A 47 10.96 21.96 -45.77
C ALA A 47 12.23 21.90 -46.63
N LEU A 48 12.84 20.71 -46.70
CA LEU A 48 14.03 20.45 -47.51
C LEU A 48 13.75 20.41 -49.02
N SER A 49 12.52 20.06 -49.41
CA SER A 49 12.06 20.06 -50.81
C SER A 49 11.25 21.32 -51.14
N PRO A 50 11.38 21.88 -52.36
CA PRO A 50 10.52 22.98 -52.80
C PRO A 50 9.04 22.59 -52.81
N GLY A 51 8.16 23.49 -52.34
CA GLY A 51 6.71 23.24 -52.28
C GLY A 51 6.17 23.08 -50.86
N LEU A 52 4.92 22.61 -50.75
CA LEU A 52 4.23 22.41 -49.47
C LEU A 52 4.23 20.94 -49.09
N LEU A 53 4.70 20.64 -47.87
CA LEU A 53 4.44 19.39 -47.18
C LEU A 53 3.38 19.66 -46.10
N PHE A 54 2.11 19.38 -46.39
CA PHE A 54 1.02 19.51 -45.44
C PHE A 54 0.67 18.16 -44.83
N THR A 55 0.48 18.12 -43.52
CA THR A 55 0.06 16.93 -42.76
C THR A 55 -1.00 17.33 -41.74
N CYS A 56 -1.98 16.45 -41.49
CA CYS A 56 -3.02 16.65 -40.50
C CYS A 56 -3.29 15.33 -39.77
N ASP A 57 -3.58 15.40 -38.48
CA ASP A 57 -3.99 14.25 -37.65
C ASP A 57 -5.43 13.78 -37.93
N GLU A 58 -6.24 14.63 -38.58
CA GLU A 58 -7.61 14.32 -38.99
C GLU A 58 -7.68 13.92 -40.47
N ALA A 59 -7.83 12.61 -40.71
CA ALA A 59 -7.80 12.00 -42.03
C ALA A 59 -8.96 12.42 -42.95
N SER A 60 -10.07 12.92 -42.39
CA SER A 60 -11.22 13.38 -43.17
C SER A 60 -11.03 14.74 -43.84
N LEU A 61 -9.98 15.50 -43.49
CA LEU A 61 -9.72 16.79 -44.10
C LEU A 61 -8.95 16.68 -45.42
N PRO A 62 -9.32 17.46 -46.45
CA PRO A 62 -8.57 17.49 -47.69
C PRO A 62 -7.15 18.02 -47.45
N THR A 63 -6.19 17.52 -48.22
CA THR A 63 -4.80 18.00 -48.23
C THR A 63 -4.49 18.89 -49.42
N ASP A 64 -5.51 19.25 -50.21
CA ASP A 64 -5.42 20.13 -51.37
C ASP A 64 -6.03 21.53 -51.05
N THR A 65 -6.23 22.36 -52.07
CA THR A 65 -6.74 23.73 -51.92
C THR A 65 -8.18 23.83 -51.39
N HIS A 66 -8.91 22.71 -51.25
CA HIS A 66 -10.19 22.71 -50.53
C HIS A 66 -9.98 22.88 -49.01
N ASN A 67 -8.75 22.69 -48.52
CA ASN A 67 -8.35 23.04 -47.17
C ASN A 67 -7.87 24.49 -47.11
N LEU A 68 -8.45 25.29 -46.19
CA LEU A 68 -8.12 26.71 -46.09
C LEU A 68 -6.68 26.98 -45.63
N VAL A 69 -6.03 26.03 -44.95
CA VAL A 69 -4.58 26.09 -44.65
C VAL A 69 -3.76 26.04 -45.93
N VAL A 70 -4.09 25.09 -46.81
CA VAL A 70 -3.41 24.93 -48.10
C VAL A 70 -3.72 26.12 -49.00
N ALA A 71 -4.97 26.59 -49.04
CA ALA A 71 -5.36 27.79 -49.77
C ALA A 71 -4.60 29.03 -49.27
N ALA A 72 -4.47 29.22 -47.96
CA ALA A 72 -3.67 30.30 -47.36
C ALA A 72 -2.21 30.25 -47.80
N TYR A 73 -1.60 29.06 -47.81
CA TYR A 73 -0.26 28.86 -48.34
C TYR A 73 -0.17 29.22 -49.82
N VAL A 74 -1.09 28.73 -50.66
CA VAL A 74 -1.07 29.00 -52.11
C VAL A 74 -1.14 30.50 -52.38
N ARG A 75 -1.91 31.27 -51.60
CA ARG A 75 -2.00 32.73 -51.75
C ARG A 75 -0.70 33.46 -51.43
N LEU A 76 0.07 32.99 -50.45
CA LEU A 76 1.34 33.61 -50.08
C LEU A 76 2.55 32.99 -50.79
N ARG A 77 2.37 31.88 -51.51
CA ARG A 77 3.43 31.19 -52.27
C ARG A 77 4.22 32.08 -53.23
N PRO A 78 3.61 33.03 -53.97
CA PRO A 78 4.37 33.95 -54.85
C PRO A 78 5.34 34.85 -54.10
N LEU A 79 5.12 35.07 -52.80
CA LEU A 79 5.98 35.87 -51.93
C LEU A 79 7.13 35.06 -51.32
N LEU A 80 7.10 33.73 -51.46
CA LEU A 80 8.17 32.82 -51.04
C LEU A 80 9.14 32.59 -52.20
N GLY A 81 10.43 32.45 -51.90
CA GLY A 81 11.46 32.17 -52.91
C GLY A 81 11.16 30.90 -53.74
N PRO A 82 11.61 30.81 -55.00
CA PRO A 82 11.28 29.69 -55.90
C PRO A 82 11.74 28.33 -55.36
N GLN A 83 12.84 28.29 -54.61
CA GLN A 83 13.40 27.08 -53.98
C GLN A 83 12.93 26.86 -52.52
N GLN A 84 12.08 27.74 -51.98
CA GLN A 84 11.68 27.66 -50.58
C GLN A 84 10.62 26.58 -50.36
N GLY A 85 10.96 25.56 -49.56
CA GLY A 85 10.03 24.55 -49.07
C GLY A 85 9.35 24.97 -47.76
N VAL A 86 8.09 24.57 -47.57
CA VAL A 86 7.32 24.79 -46.34
C VAL A 86 6.67 23.50 -45.87
N LYS A 87 6.85 23.15 -44.60
CA LYS A 87 6.13 22.08 -43.91
C LYS A 87 5.10 22.70 -42.97
N ILE A 88 3.84 22.27 -43.08
CA ILE A 88 2.76 22.65 -42.18
C ILE A 88 2.14 21.38 -41.59
N HIS A 89 2.07 21.30 -40.28
CA HIS A 89 1.32 20.26 -39.57
C HIS A 89 0.15 20.89 -38.82
N LEU A 90 -1.06 20.37 -39.02
CA LEU A 90 -2.28 20.80 -38.34
C LEU A 90 -2.77 19.69 -37.40
N GLU A 91 -2.88 20.02 -36.13
CA GLU A 91 -3.50 19.18 -35.10
C GLU A 91 -4.92 19.70 -34.83
N LYS A 92 -5.95 18.90 -35.17
CA LYS A 92 -7.36 19.30 -35.10
C LYS A 92 -7.99 18.91 -33.76
N ARG A 93 -8.45 19.92 -33.03
CA ARG A 93 -9.24 19.81 -31.79
C ARG A 93 -10.59 20.52 -31.87
N ILE A 94 -10.76 21.50 -32.75
CA ILE A 94 -12.06 22.12 -33.05
C ILE A 94 -12.89 21.14 -33.91
N PRO A 95 -14.09 20.71 -33.48
CA PRO A 95 -14.86 19.73 -34.23
C PRO A 95 -15.25 20.24 -35.64
N ILE A 96 -15.19 19.33 -36.63
CA ILE A 96 -15.52 19.64 -38.02
C ILE A 96 -17.01 19.95 -38.15
N ALA A 97 -17.35 20.93 -39.00
CA ALA A 97 -18.73 21.37 -39.25
C ALA A 97 -19.50 21.86 -38.00
N ALA A 98 -18.79 22.23 -36.93
CA ALA A 98 -19.40 22.66 -35.66
C ALA A 98 -19.96 24.09 -35.65
N GLY A 99 -19.74 24.89 -36.70
CA GLY A 99 -20.09 26.32 -36.71
C GLY A 99 -19.18 27.22 -35.87
N LEU A 100 -18.02 26.70 -35.47
CA LEU A 100 -17.01 27.39 -34.65
C LEU A 100 -15.89 28.06 -35.46
N ALA A 101 -16.01 28.00 -36.79
CA ALA A 101 -15.07 28.56 -37.77
C ALA A 101 -13.61 28.05 -37.69
N GLY A 102 -13.40 26.80 -37.27
CA GLY A 102 -12.06 26.18 -37.16
C GLY A 102 -11.19 26.35 -38.41
N GLY A 103 -11.70 25.98 -39.59
CA GLY A 103 -10.93 26.15 -40.83
C GLY A 103 -10.58 27.61 -41.17
N SER A 104 -11.38 28.59 -40.73
CA SER A 104 -11.05 30.01 -40.90
C SER A 104 -9.99 30.48 -39.91
N ALA A 105 -10.01 29.96 -38.68
CA ALA A 105 -8.96 30.18 -37.69
C ALA A 105 -7.63 29.59 -38.14
N ASP A 106 -7.64 28.36 -38.66
CA ASP A 106 -6.45 27.67 -39.19
C ASP A 106 -5.83 28.44 -40.36
N ALA A 107 -6.66 28.99 -41.26
CA ALA A 107 -6.22 29.81 -42.37
C ALA A 107 -5.56 31.11 -41.92
N ALA A 108 -6.15 31.80 -40.93
CA ALA A 108 -5.59 33.01 -40.36
C ALA A 108 -4.25 32.74 -39.65
N ALA A 109 -4.18 31.67 -38.85
CA ALA A 109 -2.96 31.22 -38.20
C ALA A 109 -1.88 30.88 -39.25
N THR A 110 -2.27 30.27 -40.38
CA THR A 110 -1.35 29.98 -41.49
C THR A 110 -0.80 31.26 -42.12
N LEU A 111 -1.64 32.25 -42.41
CA LEU A 111 -1.20 33.55 -42.96
C LEU A 111 -0.21 34.24 -42.01
N VAL A 112 -0.53 34.31 -40.72
CA VAL A 112 0.33 34.89 -39.69
C VAL A 112 1.64 34.11 -39.55
N GLY A 113 1.56 32.79 -39.57
CA GLY A 113 2.70 31.91 -39.40
C GLY A 113 3.67 31.94 -40.58
N LEU A 114 3.16 31.98 -41.81
CA LEU A 114 4.01 32.15 -42.99
C LEU A 114 4.69 33.52 -43.00
N ARG A 115 3.95 34.59 -42.68
CA ARG A 115 4.51 35.93 -42.54
C ARG A 115 5.65 35.97 -41.52
N ARG A 116 5.42 35.41 -40.32
CA ARG A 116 6.41 35.40 -39.23
C ARG A 116 7.60 34.48 -39.52
N ARG A 117 7.35 33.26 -40.01
CA ARG A 117 8.39 32.23 -40.16
C ARG A 117 9.36 32.51 -41.31
N PHE A 118 8.86 33.14 -42.38
CA PHE A 118 9.62 33.45 -43.59
C PHE A 118 9.87 34.96 -43.77
N ASN A 119 9.53 35.77 -42.76
CA ASN A 119 9.75 37.22 -42.74
C ASN A 119 9.23 37.93 -44.01
N LEU A 120 8.00 37.59 -44.42
CA LEU A 120 7.39 38.16 -45.62
C LEU A 120 7.08 39.64 -45.39
N ALA A 121 7.45 40.51 -46.35
CA ALA A 121 7.18 41.94 -46.33
C ALA A 121 5.70 42.25 -46.61
N LEU A 122 4.82 41.84 -45.70
CA LEU A 122 3.36 42.04 -45.75
C LEU A 122 2.92 43.00 -44.65
N THR A 123 2.30 44.10 -45.04
CA THR A 123 1.61 45.01 -44.12
C THR A 123 0.35 44.34 -43.54
N ASP A 124 -0.15 44.84 -42.42
CA ASP A 124 -1.40 44.33 -41.82
C ASP A 124 -2.61 44.50 -42.75
N ALA A 125 -2.62 45.56 -43.58
CA ALA A 125 -3.66 45.79 -44.58
C ALA A 125 -3.63 44.73 -45.70
N GLU A 126 -2.44 44.38 -46.21
CA GLU A 126 -2.30 43.33 -47.23
C GLU A 126 -2.63 41.95 -46.66
N LEU A 127 -2.23 41.67 -45.42
CA LEU A 127 -2.58 40.43 -44.74
C LEU A 127 -4.10 40.29 -44.57
N LEU A 128 -4.78 41.39 -44.25
CA LEU A 128 -6.23 41.46 -44.15
C LEU A 128 -6.92 41.20 -45.50
N ASP A 129 -6.36 41.72 -46.61
CA ASP A 129 -6.89 41.47 -47.96
C ASP A 129 -6.71 39.99 -48.38
N HIS A 130 -5.59 39.37 -48.02
CA HIS A 130 -5.41 37.93 -48.20
C HIS A 130 -6.40 37.11 -47.37
N ALA A 131 -6.68 37.52 -46.12
CA ALA A 131 -7.68 36.87 -45.28
C ALA A 131 -9.10 36.99 -45.86
N ARG A 132 -9.50 38.19 -46.33
CA ARG A 132 -10.82 38.42 -46.95
C ARG A 132 -11.08 37.50 -48.14
N ALA A 133 -10.04 37.21 -48.92
CA ALA A 133 -10.14 36.34 -50.08
C ALA A 133 -10.25 34.84 -49.74
N LEU A 134 -9.93 34.43 -48.50
CA LEU A 134 -9.99 33.03 -48.05
C LEU A 134 -11.31 32.66 -47.40
N GLY A 135 -11.98 33.60 -46.73
CA GLY A 135 -13.27 33.35 -46.11
C GLY A 135 -13.78 34.54 -45.32
N THR A 136 -15.09 34.55 -45.05
CA THR A 136 -15.78 35.67 -44.38
C THR A 136 -15.35 35.87 -42.93
N ASP A 137 -14.96 34.79 -42.25
CA ASP A 137 -14.54 34.82 -40.85
C ASP A 137 -13.01 34.91 -40.66
N VAL A 138 -12.21 34.67 -41.70
CA VAL A 138 -10.73 34.72 -41.60
C VAL A 138 -10.21 36.09 -41.15
N PRO A 139 -10.76 37.24 -41.62
CA PRO A 139 -10.37 38.56 -41.14
C PRO A 139 -10.54 38.78 -39.64
N PHE A 140 -11.53 38.14 -39.00
CA PHE A 140 -11.77 38.28 -37.56
C PHE A 140 -10.58 37.75 -36.75
N PHE A 141 -10.01 36.63 -37.16
CA PHE A 141 -8.91 35.96 -36.46
C PHE A 141 -7.55 36.68 -36.55
N LEU A 142 -7.47 37.76 -37.34
CA LEU A 142 -6.32 38.66 -37.37
C LEU A 142 -6.47 39.86 -36.42
N GLY A 143 -7.66 40.06 -35.83
CA GLY A 143 -8.03 41.24 -35.06
C GLY A 143 -8.21 40.98 -33.55
N SER A 144 -9.11 41.75 -32.92
CA SER A 144 -9.36 41.67 -31.47
C SER A 144 -10.27 40.48 -31.07
N PRO A 145 -10.15 39.96 -29.83
CA PRO A 145 -10.90 38.78 -29.37
C PRO A 145 -12.42 38.93 -29.40
N VAL A 146 -12.96 40.15 -29.29
CA VAL A 146 -14.40 40.43 -29.42
C VAL A 146 -14.59 41.56 -30.42
N ALA A 147 -15.44 41.34 -31.42
CA ALA A 147 -15.68 42.31 -32.47
C ALA A 147 -17.09 42.21 -33.05
N ARG A 148 -17.53 43.29 -33.70
CA ARG A 148 -18.74 43.33 -34.50
C ARG A 148 -18.42 43.34 -36.00
N GLY A 149 -19.20 42.63 -36.79
CA GLY A 149 -19.13 42.62 -38.25
C GLY A 149 -20.45 43.11 -38.87
N GLU A 150 -20.37 43.73 -40.04
CA GLU A 150 -21.51 44.04 -40.90
C GLU A 150 -21.26 43.37 -42.25
N GLY A 151 -22.11 42.48 -42.75
CA GLY A 151 -21.92 41.85 -44.06
C GLY A 151 -20.82 40.78 -44.16
N ALA A 152 -20.74 40.12 -45.32
CA ALA A 152 -19.78 39.06 -45.60
C ALA A 152 -18.46 39.64 -46.13
N GLY A 153 -17.36 39.47 -45.39
CA GLY A 153 -16.00 39.90 -45.79
C GLY A 153 -15.61 41.34 -45.43
N ASP A 154 -16.50 42.09 -44.80
CA ASP A 154 -16.22 43.44 -44.29
C ASP A 154 -15.34 43.41 -43.02
N PRO A 155 -14.58 44.49 -42.72
CA PRO A 155 -13.69 44.52 -41.57
C PRO A 155 -14.47 44.46 -40.25
N PHE A 156 -14.04 43.58 -39.35
CA PHE A 156 -14.55 43.50 -37.99
C PHE A 156 -14.08 44.73 -37.18
N THR A 157 -15.02 45.37 -36.50
CA THR A 157 -14.73 46.49 -35.59
C THR A 157 -14.60 45.95 -34.16
N PRO A 158 -13.44 46.12 -33.49
CA PRO A 158 -13.25 45.68 -32.11
C PRO A 158 -14.27 46.26 -31.13
N LEU A 159 -14.66 45.46 -30.12
CA LEU A 159 -15.53 45.88 -29.03
C LEU A 159 -14.81 45.77 -27.68
N LYS A 160 -15.21 46.63 -26.72
CA LYS A 160 -14.85 46.44 -25.32
C LYS A 160 -15.73 45.33 -24.72
N ALA A 161 -15.12 44.40 -24.00
CA ALA A 161 -15.77 43.24 -23.41
C ALA A 161 -15.13 42.88 -22.05
N PRO A 162 -15.73 41.99 -21.25
CA PRO A 162 -15.07 41.34 -20.12
C PRO A 162 -13.76 40.66 -20.55
N SER A 163 -12.79 40.55 -19.64
CA SER A 163 -11.53 39.82 -19.89
C SER A 163 -11.72 38.30 -19.95
N CYS A 164 -12.82 37.78 -19.38
CA CYS A 164 -13.19 36.36 -19.40
C CYS A 164 -14.72 36.26 -19.32
N ILE A 165 -15.30 35.31 -20.08
CA ILE A 165 -16.72 34.95 -19.99
C ILE A 165 -16.77 33.42 -19.83
N PRO A 166 -17.12 32.89 -18.64
CA PRO A 166 -17.24 31.45 -18.44
C PRO A 166 -18.36 30.92 -19.34
N MET A 167 -18.06 29.94 -20.21
CA MET A 167 -19.04 29.35 -21.12
C MET A 167 -18.95 27.83 -21.10
N VAL A 168 -20.11 27.18 -21.13
CA VAL A 168 -20.20 25.75 -21.48
C VAL A 168 -20.61 25.65 -22.93
N ILE A 169 -19.92 24.81 -23.69
CA ILE A 169 -20.13 24.60 -25.12
C ILE A 169 -20.51 23.14 -25.32
N VAL A 170 -21.61 22.91 -26.04
CA VAL A 170 -22.12 21.58 -26.36
C VAL A 170 -22.19 21.44 -27.87
N PHE A 171 -21.48 20.46 -28.41
CA PHE A 171 -21.53 20.09 -29.82
C PHE A 171 -22.41 18.84 -30.01
N PRO A 172 -23.60 18.96 -30.62
CA PRO A 172 -24.52 17.83 -30.79
C PRO A 172 -24.17 16.84 -31.92
N GLU A 173 -23.01 17.00 -32.58
CA GLU A 173 -22.55 16.17 -33.71
C GLU A 173 -23.48 16.16 -34.94
N ILE A 174 -24.23 17.25 -35.15
CA ILE A 174 -25.12 17.40 -36.31
C ILE A 174 -24.50 18.39 -37.29
N PRO A 175 -24.09 18.00 -38.51
CA PRO A 175 -23.60 18.95 -39.50
C PRO A 175 -24.79 19.77 -40.05
N ILE A 176 -24.70 21.10 -39.96
CA ILE A 176 -25.67 22.01 -40.57
C ILE A 176 -24.99 22.73 -41.73
N SER A 177 -25.55 22.59 -42.95
CA SER A 177 -25.09 23.37 -44.09
C SER A 177 -25.46 24.84 -43.90
N THR A 178 -24.45 25.71 -43.90
CA THR A 178 -24.64 27.17 -43.88
C THR A 178 -25.55 27.62 -45.03
N GLU A 179 -25.32 27.12 -46.24
CA GLU A 179 -26.15 27.45 -47.41
C GLU A 179 -27.63 27.09 -47.18
N TRP A 180 -27.89 25.90 -46.63
CA TRP A 180 -29.24 25.46 -46.31
C TRP A 180 -29.92 26.38 -45.29
N ALA A 181 -29.23 26.72 -44.20
CA ALA A 181 -29.78 27.54 -43.13
C ALA A 181 -30.17 28.94 -43.62
N TYR A 182 -29.33 29.56 -44.45
CA TYR A 182 -29.62 30.87 -45.04
C TYR A 182 -30.67 30.81 -46.17
N ALA A 183 -30.75 29.72 -46.94
CA ALA A 183 -31.76 29.57 -47.99
C ALA A 183 -33.20 29.42 -47.44
N HIS A 184 -33.32 28.85 -46.24
CA HIS A 184 -34.61 28.61 -45.58
C HIS A 184 -35.01 29.74 -44.61
N TYR A 185 -34.17 30.78 -44.46
CA TYR A 185 -34.53 31.98 -43.68
C TYR A 185 -35.41 32.93 -44.51
N PRO A 186 -36.58 33.38 -43.99
CA PRO A 186 -37.50 34.23 -44.75
C PRO A 186 -36.94 35.64 -44.96
N ASP A 187 -36.99 36.14 -46.20
CA ASP A 187 -36.50 37.47 -46.56
C ASP A 187 -37.34 38.58 -45.90
N ARG A 188 -36.67 39.62 -45.36
CA ARG A 188 -37.30 40.74 -44.65
C ARG A 188 -36.96 42.07 -45.33
N PRO A 189 -37.53 42.37 -46.53
CA PRO A 189 -37.07 43.44 -47.42
C PRO A 189 -37.21 44.88 -46.86
N ASN A 190 -37.98 45.10 -45.78
CA ASN A 190 -38.24 46.42 -45.19
C ASN A 190 -37.75 46.58 -43.73
N SER A 191 -36.91 45.66 -43.22
CA SER A 191 -36.42 45.74 -41.82
C SER A 191 -35.12 46.57 -41.69
N THR A 192 -35.14 47.58 -40.82
CA THR A 192 -33.92 48.28 -40.38
C THR A 192 -33.32 47.52 -39.21
N VAL A 193 -32.46 46.54 -39.51
CA VAL A 193 -31.78 45.78 -38.45
C VAL A 193 -30.63 46.61 -37.89
N THR A 194 -30.72 46.94 -36.60
CA THR A 194 -29.63 47.53 -35.82
C THR A 194 -28.94 46.43 -35.01
N TYR A 195 -27.69 46.68 -34.59
CA TYR A 195 -27.07 45.81 -33.59
C TYR A 195 -27.95 45.73 -32.35
N ASN A 196 -27.98 44.57 -31.70
CA ASN A 196 -28.64 44.40 -30.43
C ASN A 196 -28.01 45.37 -29.39
N LYS A 197 -28.76 46.41 -29.01
CA LYS A 197 -28.24 47.50 -28.17
C LYS A 197 -28.02 47.03 -26.75
N GLU A 198 -28.89 46.14 -26.29
CA GLU A 198 -28.84 45.49 -24.98
C GLU A 198 -27.57 44.63 -24.87
N LEU A 199 -27.26 43.84 -25.91
CA LEU A 199 -26.04 43.03 -25.96
C LEU A 199 -24.76 43.87 -26.00
N LEU A 200 -24.73 44.92 -26.83
CA LEU A 200 -23.58 45.83 -26.88
C LEU A 200 -23.39 46.58 -25.57
N HIS A 201 -24.48 46.97 -24.91
CA HIS A 201 -24.44 47.60 -23.59
C HIS A 201 -23.90 46.61 -22.55
N ALA A 202 -24.42 45.38 -22.49
CA ALA A 202 -23.98 44.32 -21.57
C ALA A 202 -22.48 44.01 -21.71
N LEU A 203 -21.96 43.92 -22.94
CA LEU A 203 -20.52 43.76 -23.18
C LEU A 203 -19.71 44.95 -22.66
N THR A 204 -20.22 46.17 -22.84
CA THR A 204 -19.54 47.40 -22.41
C THR A 204 -19.49 47.53 -20.89
N VAL A 205 -20.59 47.20 -20.19
CA VAL A 205 -20.67 47.24 -18.72
C VAL A 205 -20.20 45.94 -18.04
N ARG A 206 -19.82 44.94 -18.83
CA ARG A 206 -19.28 43.64 -18.41
C ARG A 206 -20.24 42.81 -17.55
N ASP A 207 -21.53 42.87 -17.83
CA ASP A 207 -22.57 42.11 -17.13
C ASP A 207 -22.90 40.82 -17.89
N ILE A 208 -22.50 39.68 -17.32
CA ILE A 208 -22.70 38.36 -17.95
C ILE A 208 -24.18 37.93 -17.90
N ALA A 209 -24.93 38.33 -16.87
CA ALA A 209 -26.36 38.01 -16.77
C ALA A 209 -27.14 38.75 -17.86
N ALA A 210 -26.89 40.05 -17.99
CA ALA A 210 -27.48 40.88 -19.05
C ALA A 210 -27.00 40.44 -20.45
N LEU A 211 -25.76 39.99 -20.58
CA LEU A 211 -25.23 39.44 -21.83
C LEU A 211 -25.99 38.18 -22.25
N GLY A 212 -26.19 37.24 -21.33
CA GLY A 212 -26.93 36.01 -21.57
C GLY A 212 -28.37 36.26 -22.03
N ALA A 213 -29.07 37.19 -21.35
CA ALA A 213 -30.43 37.57 -21.69
C ALA A 213 -30.57 38.27 -23.06
N ALA A 214 -29.49 38.88 -23.56
CA ALA A 214 -29.49 39.63 -24.81
C ALA A 214 -28.95 38.83 -26.02
N LEU A 215 -28.57 37.57 -25.86
CA LEU A 215 -28.12 36.70 -26.94
C LEU A 215 -29.22 36.51 -28.00
N ASP A 216 -28.88 36.63 -29.28
CA ASP A 216 -29.83 36.44 -30.38
C ASP A 216 -29.20 35.87 -31.66
N ASN A 217 -29.95 35.00 -32.34
CA ASN A 217 -29.55 34.41 -33.60
C ASN A 217 -30.78 34.16 -34.47
N ASP A 218 -30.92 34.93 -35.54
CA ASP A 218 -32.05 34.82 -36.47
C ASP A 218 -32.18 33.42 -37.10
N LEU A 219 -31.09 32.68 -37.28
CA LEU A 219 -31.13 31.34 -37.90
C LEU A 219 -31.76 30.27 -37.01
N GLU A 220 -31.86 30.49 -35.70
CA GLU A 220 -32.50 29.53 -34.79
C GLU A 220 -33.96 29.26 -35.15
N SER A 221 -34.68 30.25 -35.71
CA SER A 221 -36.08 30.09 -36.11
C SER A 221 -36.28 29.07 -37.25
N VAL A 222 -35.20 28.69 -37.92
CA VAL A 222 -35.19 27.75 -39.04
C VAL A 222 -34.45 26.47 -38.66
N VAL A 223 -33.31 26.58 -37.99
CA VAL A 223 -32.44 25.44 -37.68
C VAL A 223 -33.00 24.59 -36.54
N LEU A 224 -33.55 25.19 -35.47
CA LEU A 224 -34.08 24.45 -34.32
C LEU A 224 -35.28 23.56 -34.68
N PRO A 225 -36.31 24.05 -35.43
CA PRO A 225 -37.44 23.19 -35.81
C PRO A 225 -37.05 21.97 -36.64
N SER A 226 -36.02 22.09 -37.48
CA SER A 226 -35.53 20.98 -38.31
C SER A 226 -34.55 20.05 -37.58
N ASN A 227 -34.03 20.45 -36.41
CA ASN A 227 -33.02 19.69 -35.66
C ASN A 227 -33.30 19.76 -34.14
N PRO A 228 -34.25 18.96 -33.62
CA PRO A 228 -34.71 19.04 -32.23
C PRO A 228 -33.60 18.89 -31.17
N ARG A 229 -32.57 18.07 -31.45
CA ARG A 229 -31.42 17.82 -30.55
C ARG A 229 -30.62 19.10 -30.22
N ILE A 230 -30.59 20.08 -31.14
CA ILE A 230 -29.97 21.40 -30.89
C ILE A 230 -30.82 22.19 -29.88
N GLY A 231 -32.15 22.11 -29.98
CA GLY A 231 -33.09 22.69 -29.02
C GLY A 231 -33.02 22.06 -27.64
N GLU A 232 -32.83 20.74 -27.57
CA GLU A 232 -32.61 20.01 -26.31
C GLU A 232 -31.31 20.45 -25.61
N ALA A 233 -30.19 20.54 -26.35
CA ALA A 233 -28.92 21.03 -25.81
C ALA A 233 -29.06 22.46 -25.25
N LYS A 234 -29.76 23.33 -25.98
CA LYS A 234 -30.08 24.70 -25.54
C LYS A 234 -30.93 24.73 -24.27
N ALA A 235 -32.01 23.95 -24.21
CA ALA A 235 -32.87 23.86 -23.04
C ALA A 235 -32.12 23.30 -21.82
N ARG A 236 -31.24 22.31 -22.03
CA ARG A 236 -30.45 21.71 -20.95
C ARG A 236 -29.46 22.69 -20.36
N LEU A 237 -28.73 23.44 -21.18
CA LEU A 237 -27.80 24.47 -20.72
C LEU A 237 -28.50 25.56 -19.88
N LEU A 238 -29.72 25.96 -20.28
CA LEU A 238 -30.53 26.88 -19.48
C LEU A 238 -30.97 26.26 -18.15
N ALA A 239 -31.43 25.01 -18.16
CA ALA A 239 -31.83 24.30 -16.94
C ALA A 239 -30.68 24.12 -15.93
N LEU A 240 -29.44 24.04 -16.42
CA LEU A 240 -28.24 23.93 -15.60
C LEU A 240 -27.74 25.29 -15.07
N GLY A 241 -28.44 26.39 -15.39
CA GLY A 241 -28.16 27.71 -14.84
C GLY A 241 -27.34 28.63 -15.74
N GLY A 242 -27.28 28.36 -17.05
CA GLY A 242 -26.75 29.31 -18.02
C GLY A 242 -27.55 30.62 -18.00
N ALA A 243 -26.87 31.77 -18.01
CA ALA A 243 -27.48 33.09 -18.03
C ALA A 243 -28.29 33.36 -19.32
N GLY A 244 -27.98 32.61 -20.36
CA GLY A 244 -28.67 32.51 -21.64
C GLY A 244 -28.08 31.31 -22.40
N ALA A 245 -28.66 30.93 -23.53
CA ALA A 245 -28.07 29.89 -24.39
C ALA A 245 -28.38 30.20 -25.86
N LEU A 246 -27.40 30.01 -26.73
CA LEU A 246 -27.51 30.37 -28.14
C LEU A 246 -26.77 29.38 -29.03
N MET A 247 -27.37 29.08 -30.19
CA MET A 247 -26.70 28.43 -31.30
C MET A 247 -25.65 29.37 -31.92
N SER A 248 -24.42 28.91 -32.13
CA SER A 248 -23.37 29.74 -32.74
C SER A 248 -23.47 29.76 -34.26
N GLY A 249 -23.81 30.92 -34.83
CA GLY A 249 -23.82 31.14 -36.27
C GLY A 249 -24.89 30.28 -36.96
N SER A 250 -24.50 29.57 -38.02
CA SER A 250 -25.35 28.59 -38.72
C SER A 250 -25.10 27.14 -38.29
N GLY A 251 -24.14 26.87 -37.40
CA GLY A 251 -23.79 25.51 -37.01
C GLY A 251 -24.62 24.97 -35.86
N SER A 252 -24.42 23.69 -35.52
CA SER A 252 -25.20 23.00 -34.49
C SER A 252 -24.72 23.23 -33.06
N THR A 253 -23.54 23.81 -32.86
CA THR A 253 -23.00 24.05 -31.53
C THR A 253 -23.82 25.06 -30.77
N VAL A 254 -24.17 24.71 -29.54
CA VAL A 254 -24.85 25.60 -28.60
C VAL A 254 -23.90 25.94 -27.47
N PHE A 255 -23.89 27.21 -27.05
CA PHE A 255 -23.13 27.64 -25.89
C PHE A 255 -24.02 28.41 -24.92
N ALA A 256 -23.61 28.43 -23.66
CA ALA A 256 -24.26 29.23 -22.62
C ALA A 256 -23.21 29.92 -21.74
N PRO A 257 -23.26 31.26 -21.60
CA PRO A 257 -22.47 31.95 -20.60
C PRO A 257 -23.02 31.71 -19.19
N PHE A 258 -22.13 31.63 -18.20
CA PHE A 258 -22.45 31.47 -16.79
C PHE A 258 -21.90 32.65 -16.00
N THR A 259 -22.70 33.17 -15.06
CA THR A 259 -22.28 34.24 -14.14
C THR A 259 -21.29 33.74 -13.09
N ASP A 260 -21.25 32.42 -12.88
CA ASP A 260 -20.39 31.73 -11.91
C ASP A 260 -19.63 30.58 -12.61
N PRO A 261 -18.28 30.62 -12.64
CA PRO A 261 -17.45 29.54 -13.18
C PRO A 261 -17.68 28.17 -12.53
N GLU A 262 -17.98 28.12 -11.23
CA GLU A 262 -18.19 26.86 -10.51
C GLU A 262 -19.47 26.16 -10.99
N ARG A 263 -20.53 26.95 -11.21
CA ARG A 263 -21.78 26.45 -11.79
C ARG A 263 -21.63 26.00 -13.24
N ALA A 264 -20.77 26.65 -14.01
CA ALA A 264 -20.42 26.20 -15.37
C ALA A 264 -19.75 24.82 -15.34
N PHE A 265 -18.85 24.58 -14.37
CA PHE A 265 -18.18 23.30 -14.18
C PHE A 265 -19.15 22.18 -13.78
N GLN A 266 -20.09 22.44 -12.85
CA GLN A 266 -21.12 21.47 -12.47
C GLN A 266 -22.08 21.15 -13.62
N ALA A 267 -22.44 22.16 -14.41
CA ALA A 267 -23.26 22.00 -15.60
C ALA A 267 -22.56 21.11 -16.63
N GLU A 268 -21.28 21.35 -16.86
CA GLU A 268 -20.43 20.51 -17.71
C GLU A 268 -20.40 19.05 -17.20
N GLU A 269 -20.10 18.82 -15.93
CA GLU A 269 -20.01 17.47 -15.37
C GLU A 269 -21.33 16.71 -15.49
N THR A 270 -22.45 17.41 -15.28
CA THR A 270 -23.80 16.85 -15.46
C THR A 270 -24.04 16.47 -16.92
N LEU A 271 -23.68 17.34 -17.86
CA LEU A 271 -23.78 17.05 -19.29
C LEU A 271 -22.87 15.86 -19.68
N ARG A 272 -21.67 15.76 -19.13
CA ARG A 272 -20.78 14.61 -19.35
C ARG A 272 -21.40 13.29 -18.91
N ASN A 273 -22.00 13.28 -17.72
CA ASN A 273 -22.69 12.10 -17.18
C ASN A 273 -23.93 11.72 -18.00
N GLU A 274 -24.53 12.70 -18.69
CA GLU A 274 -25.63 12.51 -19.65
C GLU A 274 -25.15 12.10 -21.05
N GLY A 275 -23.85 11.90 -21.26
CA GLY A 275 -23.27 11.44 -22.52
C GLY A 275 -22.90 12.55 -23.51
N TRP A 276 -22.83 13.81 -23.07
CA TRP A 276 -22.34 14.92 -23.89
C TRP A 276 -20.80 15.01 -23.84
N GLY A 277 -20.14 15.29 -24.97
CA GLY A 277 -18.67 15.39 -25.04
C GLY A 277 -18.13 16.65 -24.33
N VAL A 278 -17.08 16.50 -23.52
CA VAL A 278 -16.45 17.59 -22.76
C VAL A 278 -14.92 17.61 -22.95
N THR A 279 -14.34 18.80 -23.03
CA THR A 279 -12.88 19.03 -23.02
C THR A 279 -12.44 19.80 -21.76
N PHE A 280 -11.39 19.33 -21.07
CA PHE A 280 -10.74 20.06 -19.97
C PHE A 280 -9.59 20.94 -20.46
N ALA A 281 -9.39 22.10 -19.84
CA ALA A 281 -8.19 22.90 -20.03
C ALA A 281 -7.03 22.28 -19.22
N THR A 282 -5.96 21.88 -19.93
CA THR A 282 -4.75 21.30 -19.35
C THR A 282 -3.55 22.18 -19.70
N ARG A 283 -2.54 22.23 -18.83
CA ARG A 283 -1.25 22.85 -19.14
C ARG A 283 -0.10 21.95 -18.69
N THR A 284 0.83 21.70 -19.60
CA THR A 284 2.07 20.99 -19.27
C THR A 284 3.11 21.98 -18.78
N LEU A 285 3.68 21.68 -17.62
CA LEU A 285 4.76 22.43 -16.98
C LEU A 285 6.02 21.54 -16.97
N ARG A 286 7.12 22.09 -17.46
CA ARG A 286 8.39 21.37 -17.57
C ARG A 286 9.06 21.20 -16.21
N THR A 287 9.63 20.03 -15.93
CA THR A 287 10.34 19.72 -14.69
C THR A 287 11.81 19.38 -14.95
N VAL A 288 12.51 20.31 -15.61
CA VAL A 288 13.94 20.19 -15.97
C VAL A 288 14.71 21.45 -15.57
N PHE A 289 16.02 21.33 -15.38
CA PHE A 289 16.92 22.47 -15.14
C PHE A 289 18.19 22.37 -15.99
N ALA A 290 18.83 23.49 -16.26
CA ALA A 290 20.05 23.53 -17.08
C ALA A 290 21.19 22.81 -16.34
N ARG A 291 21.86 21.88 -17.03
CA ARG A 291 22.99 21.12 -16.50
C ARG A 291 23.98 22.07 -15.84
N GLU A 292 24.52 23.03 -16.60
CA GLU A 292 25.60 23.94 -16.16
C GLU A 292 25.30 24.79 -14.91
N GLU A 293 24.03 25.00 -14.58
CA GLU A 293 23.62 25.83 -13.43
C GLU A 293 23.62 25.06 -12.09
N GLY A 294 23.73 23.73 -12.13
CA GLY A 294 23.84 22.87 -10.95
C GLY A 294 22.73 23.11 -9.91
N ALA A 295 23.10 23.17 -8.64
CA ALA A 295 22.18 23.35 -7.52
C ALA A 295 21.34 24.64 -7.61
N ALA A 296 21.96 25.74 -8.05
CA ALA A 296 21.27 27.02 -8.21
C ALA A 296 20.21 26.94 -9.32
N GLY A 297 20.52 26.24 -10.42
CA GLY A 297 19.58 25.97 -11.51
C GLY A 297 18.37 25.17 -11.04
N MET A 298 18.59 24.07 -10.31
CA MET A 298 17.48 23.26 -9.77
C MET A 298 16.55 24.09 -8.86
N LYS A 299 17.12 24.92 -7.97
CA LYS A 299 16.34 25.80 -7.10
C LYS A 299 15.50 26.80 -7.91
N SER A 300 16.12 27.47 -8.88
CA SER A 300 15.45 28.44 -9.74
C SER A 300 14.32 27.79 -10.54
N ALA A 301 14.55 26.60 -11.09
CA ALA A 301 13.56 25.85 -11.85
C ALA A 301 12.36 25.43 -10.98
N LEU A 302 12.59 25.01 -9.72
CA LEU A 302 11.49 24.70 -8.78
C LEU A 302 10.66 25.95 -8.43
N ASP A 303 11.31 27.09 -8.24
CA ASP A 303 10.63 28.35 -7.92
C ASP A 303 9.80 28.85 -9.13
N GLN A 304 10.36 28.75 -10.33
CA GLN A 304 9.66 29.03 -11.57
C GLN A 304 8.47 28.07 -11.78
N LEU A 305 8.66 26.77 -11.56
CA LEU A 305 7.60 25.76 -11.68
C LEU A 305 6.40 26.08 -10.76
N CYS A 306 6.67 26.50 -9.52
CA CYS A 306 5.63 26.90 -8.58
C CYS A 306 4.87 28.16 -9.05
N GLN A 307 5.58 29.15 -9.60
CA GLN A 307 4.98 30.37 -10.14
C GLN A 307 4.13 30.09 -11.39
N GLU A 308 4.64 29.27 -12.31
CA GLU A 308 3.93 28.85 -13.52
C GLU A 308 2.66 28.06 -13.18
N ALA A 309 2.71 27.21 -12.15
CA ALA A 309 1.53 26.50 -11.64
C ALA A 309 0.46 27.46 -11.11
N SER A 310 0.83 28.47 -10.32
CA SER A 310 -0.12 29.49 -9.85
C SER A 310 -0.70 30.30 -11.01
N ALA A 311 0.14 30.76 -11.94
CA ALA A 311 -0.31 31.50 -13.11
C ALA A 311 -1.28 30.69 -13.98
N ALA A 312 -1.00 29.39 -14.19
CA ALA A 312 -1.89 28.51 -14.95
C ALA A 312 -3.26 28.35 -14.28
N ILE A 313 -3.31 28.23 -12.96
CA ILE A 313 -4.57 28.13 -12.22
C ILE A 313 -5.34 29.45 -12.30
N ASP A 314 -4.66 30.59 -12.26
CA ASP A 314 -5.27 31.92 -12.42
C ASP A 314 -5.76 32.16 -13.86
N ASP A 315 -5.13 31.54 -14.85
CA ASP A 315 -5.61 31.46 -16.24
C ASP A 315 -6.79 30.49 -16.43
N GLY A 316 -7.30 29.86 -15.36
CA GLY A 316 -8.44 28.93 -15.44
C GLY A 316 -8.09 27.51 -15.88
N ILE A 317 -6.83 27.08 -15.74
CA ILE A 317 -6.41 25.70 -16.03
C ILE A 317 -6.72 24.77 -14.86
N ASN A 318 -7.50 23.72 -15.12
CA ASN A 318 -8.00 22.79 -14.10
C ASN A 318 -7.10 21.55 -13.92
N PHE A 319 -6.17 21.28 -14.83
CA PHE A 319 -5.20 20.19 -14.70
C PHE A 319 -3.80 20.62 -15.12
N LEU A 320 -2.83 20.39 -14.25
CA LEU A 320 -1.42 20.64 -14.51
C LEU A 320 -0.69 19.32 -14.71
N VAL A 321 0.01 19.19 -15.83
CA VAL A 321 0.87 18.04 -16.13
C VAL A 321 2.31 18.44 -15.86
N LEU A 322 2.93 17.88 -14.83
CA LEU A 322 4.34 18.08 -14.52
C LEU A 322 5.15 17.06 -15.31
N SER A 323 5.96 17.50 -16.28
CA SER A 323 6.61 16.61 -17.26
C SER A 323 8.12 16.80 -17.37
N ASP A 324 8.87 15.69 -17.31
CA ASP A 324 10.33 15.63 -17.51
C ASP A 324 10.74 15.22 -18.94
N ARG A 325 9.78 15.09 -19.87
CA ARG A 325 10.03 14.64 -21.26
C ARG A 325 11.04 15.46 -22.05
N GLU A 326 11.25 16.72 -21.69
CA GLU A 326 12.22 17.60 -22.35
C GLU A 326 13.69 17.31 -21.96
N THR A 327 13.93 16.30 -21.12
CA THR A 327 15.27 15.83 -20.76
C THR A 327 16.13 15.56 -21.99
N ASN A 328 17.33 16.15 -22.03
CA ASN A 328 18.28 16.02 -23.12
C ASN A 328 19.72 16.25 -22.60
N ALA A 329 20.73 16.28 -23.48
CA ALA A 329 22.13 16.44 -23.08
C ALA A 329 22.45 17.71 -22.27
N GLU A 330 21.61 18.75 -22.36
CA GLU A 330 21.76 20.04 -21.67
C GLU A 330 20.79 20.21 -20.50
N LEU A 331 19.64 19.52 -20.53
CA LEU A 331 18.57 19.64 -19.53
C LEU A 331 18.48 18.39 -18.66
N VAL A 332 18.69 18.59 -17.36
CA VAL A 332 18.64 17.54 -16.34
C VAL A 332 17.21 17.48 -15.76
N PRO A 333 16.60 16.30 -15.62
CA PRO A 333 15.30 16.17 -14.98
C PRO A 333 15.39 16.51 -13.49
N ILE A 334 14.45 17.31 -12.99
CA ILE A 334 14.22 17.45 -11.56
C ILE A 334 13.57 16.14 -11.08
N PRO A 335 14.03 15.54 -9.96
CA PRO A 335 13.40 14.34 -9.42
C PRO A 335 11.89 14.50 -9.31
N ALA A 336 11.12 13.56 -9.88
CA ALA A 336 9.69 13.76 -10.10
C ALA A 336 8.91 14.01 -8.80
N LEU A 337 9.32 13.32 -7.74
CA LEU A 337 8.76 13.50 -6.40
C LEU A 337 9.01 14.90 -5.83
N LEU A 338 10.20 15.47 -6.04
CA LEU A 338 10.56 16.81 -5.57
C LEU A 338 9.79 17.88 -6.34
N ALA A 339 9.70 17.76 -7.67
CA ALA A 339 8.95 18.68 -8.52
C ALA A 339 7.45 18.70 -8.16
N LEU A 340 6.85 17.51 -8.00
CA LEU A 340 5.47 17.37 -7.57
C LEU A 340 5.24 17.97 -6.19
N ALA A 341 6.04 17.59 -5.20
CA ALA A 341 5.84 18.02 -3.83
C ALA A 341 6.03 19.54 -3.67
N ALA A 342 6.98 20.13 -4.41
CA ALA A 342 7.16 21.58 -4.47
C ALA A 342 5.87 22.29 -4.92
N VAL A 343 5.29 21.87 -6.05
CA VAL A 343 4.04 22.43 -6.57
C VAL A 343 2.88 22.16 -5.61
N HIS A 344 2.73 20.92 -5.13
CA HIS A 344 1.67 20.55 -4.21
C HIS A 344 1.66 21.45 -2.97
N HIS A 345 2.80 21.55 -2.28
CA HIS A 345 2.92 22.34 -1.06
C HIS A 345 2.81 23.85 -1.30
N HIS A 346 3.32 24.35 -2.43
CA HIS A 346 3.12 25.74 -2.84
C HIS A 346 1.64 26.08 -3.00
N LEU A 347 0.89 25.24 -3.73
CA LEU A 347 -0.54 25.44 -3.94
C LEU A 347 -1.36 25.29 -2.65
N VAL A 348 -0.95 24.38 -1.74
CA VAL A 348 -1.58 24.24 -0.41
C VAL A 348 -1.37 25.51 0.41
N ARG A 349 -0.15 26.02 0.47
CA ARG A 349 0.16 27.27 1.20
C ARG A 349 -0.61 28.48 0.66
N ASN A 350 -0.87 28.51 -0.65
CA ASN A 350 -1.62 29.58 -1.29
C ASN A 350 -3.14 29.37 -1.26
N GLY A 351 -3.64 28.26 -0.71
CA GLY A 351 -5.07 27.94 -0.67
C GLY A 351 -5.68 27.63 -2.04
N THR A 352 -4.86 27.36 -3.07
CA THR A 352 -5.31 27.13 -4.45
C THR A 352 -5.22 25.66 -4.88
N ARG A 353 -4.71 24.75 -4.02
CA ARG A 353 -4.56 23.33 -4.36
C ARG A 353 -5.87 22.65 -4.77
N THR A 354 -7.01 23.05 -4.23
CA THR A 354 -8.33 22.47 -4.55
C THR A 354 -8.84 22.86 -5.94
N ARG A 355 -8.25 23.88 -6.58
CA ARG A 355 -8.66 24.39 -7.90
C ARG A 355 -8.11 23.57 -9.07
N THR A 356 -7.21 22.61 -8.83
CA THR A 356 -6.53 21.87 -9.91
C THR A 356 -6.22 20.42 -9.58
N GLY A 357 -6.19 19.56 -10.60
CA GLY A 357 -5.59 18.22 -10.54
C GLY A 357 -4.12 18.24 -10.95
N LEU A 358 -3.26 17.53 -10.21
CA LEU A 358 -1.84 17.37 -10.57
C LEU A 358 -1.62 16.00 -11.20
N ILE A 359 -1.02 15.99 -12.39
CA ILE A 359 -0.64 14.78 -13.13
C ILE A 359 0.88 14.79 -13.26
N VAL A 360 1.53 13.66 -12.99
CA VAL A 360 2.98 13.53 -13.18
C VAL A 360 3.24 12.68 -14.40
N GLU A 361 3.94 13.23 -15.38
CA GLU A 361 4.47 12.49 -16.52
C GLU A 361 5.99 12.40 -16.36
N SER A 362 6.51 11.20 -16.10
CA SER A 362 7.93 11.05 -15.79
C SER A 362 8.52 9.73 -16.26
N GLY A 363 9.80 9.77 -16.65
CA GLY A 363 10.58 8.58 -16.94
C GLY A 363 11.12 7.84 -15.71
N GLU A 364 11.00 8.42 -14.51
CA GLU A 364 11.56 7.88 -13.26
C GLU A 364 10.72 6.76 -12.58
N PRO A 365 9.38 6.86 -12.50
CA PRO A 365 8.54 5.90 -11.80
C PRO A 365 8.48 4.55 -12.51
N ARG A 366 8.78 3.48 -11.78
CA ARG A 366 8.87 2.09 -12.30
C ARG A 366 8.57 1.04 -11.25
N GLU A 367 8.87 1.33 -9.98
CA GLU A 367 8.51 0.49 -8.85
C GLU A 367 7.23 0.99 -8.17
N VAL A 368 6.47 0.08 -7.57
CA VAL A 368 5.24 0.38 -6.81
C VAL A 368 5.45 1.51 -5.78
N HIS A 369 6.61 1.54 -5.12
CA HIS A 369 6.92 2.57 -4.11
C HIS A 369 7.01 3.98 -4.72
N HIS A 370 7.51 4.13 -5.96
CA HIS A 370 7.57 5.44 -6.63
C HIS A 370 6.16 6.00 -6.84
N PHE A 371 5.22 5.17 -7.31
CA PHE A 371 3.82 5.55 -7.46
C PHE A 371 3.18 5.91 -6.11
N ALA A 372 3.47 5.12 -5.06
CA ALA A 372 2.98 5.40 -3.72
C ALA A 372 3.49 6.74 -3.18
N CYS A 373 4.76 7.07 -3.39
CA CYS A 373 5.33 8.37 -3.02
C CYS A 373 4.64 9.50 -3.79
N LEU A 374 4.57 9.43 -5.12
CA LEU A 374 3.94 10.47 -5.93
C LEU A 374 2.49 10.72 -5.51
N ILE A 375 1.69 9.68 -5.31
CA ILE A 375 0.30 9.83 -4.87
C ILE A 375 0.26 10.39 -3.44
N GLY A 376 1.09 9.87 -2.53
CA GLY A 376 1.15 10.33 -1.14
C GLY A 376 1.58 11.78 -0.97
N TYR A 377 2.25 12.37 -1.98
CA TYR A 377 2.60 13.79 -2.05
C TYR A 377 1.73 14.58 -3.06
N GLY A 378 0.62 14.00 -3.50
CA GLY A 378 -0.50 14.75 -4.08
C GLY A 378 -0.69 14.65 -5.57
N ALA A 379 -0.08 13.67 -6.25
CA ALA A 379 -0.43 13.34 -7.64
C ALA A 379 -1.82 12.69 -7.70
N GLY A 380 -2.68 13.18 -8.59
CA GLY A 380 -3.95 12.55 -8.93
C GLY A 380 -3.81 11.43 -9.96
N ALA A 381 -2.79 11.52 -10.82
CA ALA A 381 -2.43 10.48 -11.78
C ALA A 381 -0.93 10.50 -12.08
N VAL A 382 -0.40 9.35 -12.53
CA VAL A 382 1.00 9.19 -12.91
C VAL A 382 1.06 8.49 -14.27
N ASN A 383 1.75 9.11 -15.23
CA ASN A 383 2.10 8.54 -16.52
C ASN A 383 3.60 8.17 -16.52
N PRO A 384 3.95 6.89 -16.27
CA PRO A 384 5.32 6.41 -16.26
C PRO A 384 5.83 6.11 -17.68
N TYR A 385 5.94 7.13 -18.53
CA TYR A 385 6.09 6.92 -19.98
C TYR A 385 7.29 6.03 -20.33
N LEU A 386 8.43 6.18 -19.65
CA LEU A 386 9.64 5.41 -19.97
C LEU A 386 9.47 3.93 -19.59
N ALA A 387 8.71 3.60 -18.54
CA ALA A 387 8.41 2.22 -18.21
C ALA A 387 7.55 1.55 -19.30
N PHE A 388 6.60 2.30 -19.89
CA PHE A 388 5.83 1.80 -21.04
C PHE A 388 6.69 1.65 -22.29
N GLU A 389 7.57 2.62 -22.60
CA GLU A 389 8.51 2.47 -23.72
C GLU A 389 9.43 1.26 -23.53
N THR A 390 9.95 1.02 -22.33
CA THR A 390 10.74 -0.20 -22.04
C THR A 390 9.93 -1.49 -22.26
N ILE A 391 8.65 -1.52 -21.89
CA ILE A 391 7.81 -2.70 -22.13
C ILE A 391 7.61 -2.95 -23.62
N ARG A 392 7.38 -1.90 -24.42
CA ARG A 392 7.23 -2.01 -25.88
C ARG A 392 8.53 -2.45 -26.54
N ASP A 393 9.65 -1.96 -26.07
CA ASP A 393 10.98 -2.34 -26.57
C ASP A 393 11.26 -3.81 -26.30
N LEU A 394 11.04 -4.30 -25.06
CA LEU A 394 11.14 -5.72 -24.72
C LEU A 394 10.22 -6.62 -25.57
N ALA A 395 9.02 -6.15 -25.91
CA ALA A 395 8.12 -6.86 -26.80
C ALA A 395 8.67 -6.90 -28.23
N THR A 396 9.22 -5.79 -28.72
CA THR A 396 9.81 -5.67 -30.06
C THR A 396 11.05 -6.56 -30.22
N GLU A 397 11.86 -6.69 -29.17
CA GLU A 397 13.04 -7.56 -29.13
C GLU A 397 12.72 -9.05 -28.90
N GLY A 398 11.44 -9.40 -28.67
CA GLY A 398 11.04 -10.78 -28.41
C GLY A 398 11.51 -11.33 -27.06
N MET A 399 11.74 -10.46 -26.07
CA MET A 399 12.14 -10.86 -24.71
C MET A 399 10.95 -11.23 -23.80
N LEU A 400 9.72 -10.98 -24.25
CA LEU A 400 8.49 -11.38 -23.57
C LEU A 400 8.06 -12.80 -23.97
N PRO A 401 7.32 -13.55 -23.12
CA PRO A 401 6.71 -14.81 -23.52
C PRO A 401 5.84 -14.66 -24.77
N GLU A 402 5.82 -15.66 -25.64
CA GLU A 402 5.13 -15.62 -26.95
C GLU A 402 3.63 -15.27 -26.85
N GLU A 403 2.98 -15.60 -25.73
CA GLU A 403 1.56 -15.33 -25.51
C GLU A 403 1.27 -13.90 -24.97
N ILE A 404 2.29 -13.04 -24.88
CA ILE A 404 2.17 -11.70 -24.30
C ILE A 404 2.69 -10.65 -25.30
N ASP A 405 1.76 -9.92 -25.90
CA ASP A 405 2.07 -8.72 -26.68
C ASP A 405 2.30 -7.47 -25.78
N ALA A 406 2.71 -6.36 -26.39
CA ALA A 406 3.00 -5.12 -25.68
C ALA A 406 1.78 -4.56 -24.93
N GLU A 407 0.58 -4.61 -25.53
CA GLU A 407 -0.64 -4.08 -24.91
C GLU A 407 -1.01 -4.89 -23.67
N LEU A 408 -1.00 -6.22 -23.78
CA LEU A 408 -1.26 -7.10 -22.65
C LEU A 408 -0.20 -6.96 -21.56
N ALA A 409 1.07 -6.73 -21.92
CA ALA A 409 2.14 -6.47 -20.98
C ALA A 409 1.93 -5.16 -20.20
N GLU A 410 1.54 -4.07 -20.86
CA GLU A 410 1.19 -2.79 -20.23
C GLU A 410 0.01 -2.95 -19.26
N GLN A 411 -1.06 -3.63 -19.68
CA GLN A 411 -2.23 -3.89 -18.83
C GLN A 411 -1.85 -4.70 -17.58
N LYS A 412 -0.99 -5.73 -17.74
CA LYS A 412 -0.46 -6.52 -16.62
C LYS A 412 0.42 -5.69 -15.69
N TYR A 413 1.24 -4.79 -16.21
CA TYR A 413 2.06 -3.87 -15.43
C TYR A 413 1.18 -2.92 -14.58
N VAL A 414 0.18 -2.27 -15.19
CA VAL A 414 -0.78 -1.41 -14.46
C VAL A 414 -1.52 -2.19 -13.37
N LYS A 415 -1.98 -3.41 -13.67
CA LYS A 415 -2.62 -4.29 -12.69
C LYS A 415 -1.68 -4.62 -11.52
N ALA A 416 -0.40 -4.88 -11.79
CA ALA A 416 0.60 -5.15 -10.76
C ALA A 416 0.87 -3.93 -9.87
N VAL A 417 1.00 -2.73 -10.47
CA VAL A 417 1.14 -1.47 -9.74
C VAL A 417 -0.08 -1.22 -8.86
N ASN A 418 -1.30 -1.36 -9.38
CA ASN A 418 -2.54 -1.17 -8.61
C ASN A 418 -2.63 -2.13 -7.41
N LYS A 419 -2.32 -3.42 -7.63
CA LYS A 419 -2.29 -4.39 -6.53
C LYS A 419 -1.21 -4.04 -5.49
N GLY A 420 -0.06 -3.57 -5.94
CA GLY A 420 1.02 -3.10 -5.08
C GLY A 420 0.66 -1.86 -4.27
N LEU A 421 -0.04 -0.89 -4.87
CA LEU A 421 -0.53 0.31 -4.20
C LEU A 421 -1.53 -0.03 -3.11
N LEU A 422 -2.55 -0.83 -3.42
CA LEU A 422 -3.52 -1.31 -2.42
C LEU A 422 -2.81 -1.97 -1.23
N LYS A 423 -1.75 -2.72 -1.52
CA LYS A 423 -0.94 -3.39 -0.49
C LYS A 423 -0.15 -2.40 0.38
N ILE A 424 0.43 -1.35 -0.19
CA ILE A 424 1.12 -0.31 0.59
C ILE A 424 0.12 0.46 1.45
N ILE A 425 -1.00 0.89 0.86
CA ILE A 425 -2.05 1.66 1.53
C ILE A 425 -2.64 0.86 2.72
N SER A 426 -2.86 -0.45 2.54
CA SER A 426 -3.40 -1.31 3.59
C SER A 426 -2.47 -1.52 4.79
N LYS A 427 -1.15 -1.27 4.66
CA LYS A 427 -0.20 -1.44 5.78
C LYS A 427 -0.54 -0.57 6.98
N MET A 428 -1.17 0.58 6.73
CA MET A 428 -1.62 1.53 7.75
C MET A 428 -3.13 1.48 8.01
N GLY A 429 -3.84 0.48 7.47
CA GLY A 429 -5.29 0.35 7.62
C GLY A 429 -6.12 1.35 6.78
N ILE A 430 -5.48 2.09 5.86
CA ILE A 430 -6.19 3.00 4.95
C ILE A 430 -6.92 2.18 3.88
N SER A 431 -8.16 2.57 3.56
CA SER A 431 -9.03 1.82 2.64
C SER A 431 -9.26 2.51 1.29
N THR A 432 -8.97 3.81 1.15
CA THR A 432 -9.20 4.56 -0.10
C THR A 432 -7.94 5.28 -0.57
N ILE A 433 -7.76 5.34 -1.89
CA ILE A 433 -6.66 6.09 -2.51
C ILE A 433 -6.80 7.60 -2.30
N GLN A 434 -8.04 8.10 -2.22
CA GLN A 434 -8.36 9.50 -1.98
C GLN A 434 -7.85 9.96 -0.61
N SER A 435 -8.04 9.15 0.44
CA SER A 435 -7.51 9.46 1.78
C SER A 435 -5.98 9.31 1.86
N TYR A 436 -5.38 8.50 0.99
CA TYR A 436 -3.93 8.35 0.92
C TYR A 436 -3.25 9.51 0.15
N CYS A 437 -3.94 10.10 -0.82
CA CYS A 437 -3.42 11.18 -1.65
C CYS A 437 -3.11 12.42 -0.82
N GLY A 438 -1.85 12.87 -0.82
CA GLY A 438 -1.39 14.01 -0.01
C GLY A 438 -1.24 13.72 1.50
N ALA A 439 -1.48 12.49 1.96
CA ALA A 439 -1.43 12.15 3.38
C ALA A 439 -0.02 11.97 3.95
N GLN A 440 1.02 11.91 3.09
CA GLN A 440 2.43 11.80 3.50
C GLN A 440 2.71 10.65 4.47
N ILE A 441 2.24 9.44 4.16
CA ILE A 441 2.45 8.23 4.96
C ILE A 441 3.87 7.68 4.75
N PHE A 442 4.87 8.52 5.03
CA PHE A 442 6.28 8.29 4.80
C PHE A 442 7.12 8.97 5.87
N GLU A 443 8.33 8.45 6.07
CA GLU A 443 9.37 9.10 6.86
C GLU A 443 10.60 9.28 5.99
N ALA A 444 11.20 10.46 6.05
CA ALA A 444 12.44 10.76 5.36
C ALA A 444 13.63 10.39 6.26
N LEU A 445 14.59 9.67 5.70
CA LEU A 445 15.85 9.34 6.35
C LEU A 445 16.99 9.93 5.52
N GLY A 446 17.80 10.81 6.11
CA GLY A 446 18.93 11.40 5.39
C GLY A 446 18.59 12.62 4.53
N ILE A 447 17.43 13.27 4.74
CA ILE A 447 17.04 14.51 4.04
C ILE A 447 17.05 15.69 5.02
N GLY A 448 17.72 16.78 4.66
CA GLY A 448 17.89 17.96 5.49
C GLY A 448 16.58 18.75 5.71
N PRO A 449 16.47 19.48 6.84
CA PRO A 449 15.28 20.25 7.17
C PRO A 449 14.97 21.33 6.11
N GLU A 450 15.98 21.90 5.47
CA GLU A 450 15.79 22.89 4.39
C GLU A 450 14.96 22.37 3.21
N VAL A 451 15.09 21.08 2.88
CA VAL A 451 14.33 20.43 1.82
C VAL A 451 12.95 20.02 2.33
N ILE A 452 12.89 19.43 3.52
CA ILE A 452 11.64 18.99 4.16
C ILE A 452 10.69 20.16 4.39
N ASP A 453 11.14 21.21 5.07
CA ASP A 453 10.30 22.33 5.47
C ASP A 453 9.70 23.05 4.26
N ARG A 454 10.44 23.13 3.15
CA ARG A 454 10.01 23.82 1.94
C ARG A 454 9.15 22.96 1.02
N TYR A 455 9.59 21.73 0.75
CA TYR A 455 9.05 20.90 -0.34
C TYR A 455 8.26 19.68 0.15
N PHE A 456 8.46 19.22 1.38
CA PHE A 456 7.78 18.06 1.96
C PHE A 456 7.24 18.37 3.36
N THR A 457 6.66 19.57 3.52
CA THR A 457 6.28 20.12 4.82
C THR A 457 5.36 19.15 5.56
N GLY A 458 5.72 18.75 6.78
CA GLY A 458 4.97 17.79 7.60
C GLY A 458 5.62 16.39 7.69
N THR A 459 6.48 16.03 6.73
CA THR A 459 7.21 14.76 6.77
C THR A 459 8.27 14.76 7.86
N THR A 460 8.33 13.68 8.64
CA THR A 460 9.35 13.53 9.69
C THR A 460 10.73 13.24 9.06
N SER A 461 11.78 13.93 9.52
CA SER A 461 13.19 13.64 9.21
C SER A 461 14.06 13.85 10.45
N ARG A 462 14.34 12.78 11.19
CA ARG A 462 14.92 12.87 12.55
C ARG A 462 16.41 13.16 12.58
N ILE A 463 17.14 12.71 11.58
CA ILE A 463 18.61 12.81 11.55
C ILE A 463 19.13 13.84 10.54
N GLY A 464 18.26 14.64 9.91
CA GLY A 464 18.66 15.54 8.83
C GLY A 464 19.34 14.80 7.68
N GLY A 465 20.17 15.50 6.92
CA GLY A 465 20.97 14.93 5.84
C GLY A 465 21.13 15.86 4.65
N ILE A 466 20.96 15.32 3.44
CA ILE A 466 21.28 16.04 2.20
C ILE A 466 20.36 17.24 1.96
N GLY A 467 20.95 18.29 1.40
CA GLY A 467 20.26 19.49 0.96
C GLY A 467 19.91 19.44 -0.53
N LEU A 468 19.42 20.57 -1.05
CA LEU A 468 19.10 20.69 -2.48
C LEU A 468 20.36 20.60 -3.35
N ALA A 469 21.51 21.04 -2.82
CA ALA A 469 22.77 21.01 -3.55
C ALA A 469 23.22 19.58 -3.86
N GLU A 470 23.14 18.69 -2.88
CA GLU A 470 23.52 17.30 -3.07
C GLU A 470 22.53 16.55 -3.97
N ILE A 471 21.23 16.84 -3.86
CA ILE A 471 20.20 16.27 -4.75
C ILE A 471 20.45 16.67 -6.21
N ALA A 472 20.80 17.95 -6.45
CA ALA A 472 21.10 18.43 -7.80
C ALA A 472 22.37 17.80 -8.39
N GLU A 473 23.41 17.61 -7.57
CA GLU A 473 24.64 16.94 -7.99
C GLU A 473 24.40 15.45 -8.30
N ASP A 474 23.59 14.75 -7.51
CA ASP A 474 23.18 13.37 -7.80
C ASP A 474 22.41 13.26 -9.12
N ALA A 475 21.45 14.16 -9.35
CA ALA A 475 20.70 14.21 -10.60
C ALA A 475 21.63 14.44 -11.80
N ARG A 476 22.60 15.37 -11.67
CA ARG A 476 23.63 15.62 -12.69
C ARG A 476 24.53 14.41 -12.94
N ARG A 477 24.97 13.70 -11.90
CA ARG A 477 25.83 12.51 -12.03
C ARG A 477 25.12 11.39 -12.78
N ARG A 478 23.87 11.11 -12.42
CA ARG A 478 23.03 10.12 -13.12
C ARG A 478 22.70 10.54 -14.55
N HIS A 479 22.51 11.83 -14.79
CA HIS A 479 22.32 12.35 -16.13
C HIS A 479 23.57 12.18 -17.00
N ALA A 480 24.75 12.47 -16.45
CA ALA A 480 26.02 12.32 -17.17
C ALA A 480 26.31 10.88 -17.61
N THR A 481 25.86 9.86 -16.86
CA THR A 481 26.00 8.45 -17.28
C THR A 481 25.12 8.09 -18.47
N GLY A 482 23.98 8.79 -18.67
CA GLY A 482 23.09 8.58 -19.82
C GLY A 482 23.47 9.36 -21.07
N TYR A 483 24.33 10.38 -20.95
CA TYR A 483 24.77 11.25 -22.05
C TYR A 483 26.31 11.27 -22.15
N VAL A 484 26.90 10.12 -22.51
CA VAL A 484 28.34 9.98 -22.78
C VAL A 484 28.71 10.34 -24.22
N GLU A 485 29.94 10.81 -24.45
CA GLU A 485 30.42 11.25 -25.77
C GLU A 485 30.55 10.10 -26.79
N ILE A 486 30.70 8.85 -26.34
CA ILE A 486 30.84 7.66 -27.18
C ILE A 486 29.67 6.71 -26.91
N GLN A 487 28.71 6.64 -27.82
CA GLN A 487 27.50 5.81 -27.67
C GLN A 487 27.75 4.29 -27.57
N ARG A 488 28.91 3.80 -28.04
CA ARG A 488 29.28 2.37 -27.98
C ARG A 488 29.42 1.80 -26.56
N ASP A 489 29.53 2.67 -25.55
CA ASP A 489 29.63 2.27 -24.15
C ASP A 489 28.24 2.20 -23.44
N LEU A 490 27.12 2.42 -24.17
CA LEU A 490 25.75 2.47 -23.63
C LEU A 490 24.89 1.23 -23.95
N ASP A 491 25.44 0.21 -24.63
CA ASP A 491 24.64 -0.93 -25.11
C ASP A 491 24.02 -1.76 -23.95
N ASP A 492 24.57 -1.66 -22.73
CA ASP A 492 24.06 -2.35 -21.54
C ASP A 492 23.90 -1.40 -20.35
N LEU A 493 22.77 -1.50 -19.63
CA LEU A 493 22.59 -0.87 -18.31
C LEU A 493 23.53 -1.50 -17.27
N ASP A 494 23.92 -0.74 -16.23
CA ASP A 494 24.62 -1.32 -15.08
C ASP A 494 23.81 -2.49 -14.50
N LEU A 495 24.48 -3.63 -14.34
CA LEU A 495 23.97 -4.85 -13.75
C LEU A 495 23.33 -4.61 -12.37
N GLY A 496 23.79 -3.60 -11.63
CA GLY A 496 23.28 -3.21 -10.32
C GLY A 496 23.54 -4.26 -9.22
N GLY A 497 23.37 -3.84 -7.96
CA GLY A 497 23.70 -4.67 -6.80
C GLY A 497 22.72 -4.56 -5.65
N GLU A 498 21.64 -3.79 -5.79
CA GLU A 498 20.79 -3.44 -4.65
C GLU A 498 20.10 -4.65 -4.00
N TYR A 499 19.58 -5.57 -4.81
CA TYR A 499 18.77 -6.70 -4.34
C TYR A 499 19.61 -7.93 -3.97
N GLN A 500 20.74 -8.13 -4.63
CA GLN A 500 21.66 -9.26 -4.45
C GLN A 500 23.09 -8.77 -4.64
N PHE A 501 24.00 -9.35 -3.86
CA PHE A 501 25.43 -9.06 -4.00
C PHE A 501 25.90 -9.42 -5.41
N ARG A 502 26.62 -8.49 -6.05
CA ARG A 502 27.39 -8.70 -7.27
C ARG A 502 28.76 -8.08 -7.08
N GLU A 503 29.77 -8.72 -7.65
CA GLU A 503 31.14 -8.20 -7.60
C GLU A 503 31.23 -6.88 -8.37
N GLY A 504 31.89 -5.87 -7.79
CA GLY A 504 32.05 -4.55 -8.40
C GLY A 504 30.81 -3.64 -8.37
N SER A 505 29.73 -4.02 -7.70
CA SER A 505 28.50 -3.21 -7.58
C SER A 505 28.23 -2.80 -6.12
N GLU A 506 26.95 -2.59 -5.75
CA GLU A 506 26.53 -2.14 -4.41
C GLU A 506 27.13 -2.99 -3.28
N HIS A 507 27.59 -2.33 -2.21
CA HIS A 507 28.25 -3.01 -1.11
C HIS A 507 27.26 -3.60 -0.10
N HIS A 508 27.41 -4.89 0.20
CA HIS A 508 26.59 -5.58 1.21
C HIS A 508 27.36 -5.82 2.50
N GLY A 509 26.68 -5.72 3.64
CA GLY A 509 27.23 -6.10 4.94
C GLY A 509 27.48 -7.61 5.07
N TRP A 510 26.84 -8.42 4.23
CA TRP A 510 27.16 -9.84 4.04
C TRP A 510 27.67 -10.04 2.62
N ASN A 511 28.91 -10.50 2.51
CA ASN A 511 29.61 -10.76 1.26
C ASN A 511 30.40 -12.09 1.38
N PRO A 512 30.94 -12.64 0.29
CA PRO A 512 31.65 -13.92 0.33
C PRO A 512 32.79 -13.99 1.36
N GLU A 513 33.54 -12.90 1.55
CA GLU A 513 34.66 -12.83 2.49
C GLU A 513 34.19 -12.92 3.95
N THR A 514 33.26 -12.05 4.36
CA THR A 514 32.70 -12.03 5.72
C THR A 514 31.99 -13.34 6.07
N ILE A 515 31.27 -13.95 5.12
CA ILE A 515 30.63 -15.26 5.30
C ILE A 515 31.67 -16.35 5.53
N THR A 516 32.74 -16.37 4.73
CA THR A 516 33.79 -17.39 4.80
C THR A 516 34.55 -17.32 6.11
N LEU A 517 34.95 -16.11 6.53
CA LEU A 517 35.67 -15.90 7.79
C LEU A 517 34.85 -16.32 9.01
N LEU A 518 33.57 -15.92 9.06
CA LEU A 518 32.68 -16.32 10.16
C LEU A 518 32.49 -17.84 10.21
N GLN A 519 32.21 -18.49 9.07
CA GLN A 519 32.05 -19.94 9.01
C GLN A 519 33.31 -20.70 9.40
N LYS A 520 34.49 -20.21 9.00
CA LYS A 520 35.77 -20.78 9.42
C LYS A 520 35.95 -20.68 10.94
N ALA A 521 35.79 -19.47 11.49
CA ALA A 521 35.96 -19.20 12.91
C ALA A 521 35.12 -20.15 13.79
N VAL A 522 33.83 -20.32 13.46
CA VAL A 522 32.92 -21.11 14.30
C VAL A 522 33.10 -22.62 14.16
N ARG A 523 33.58 -23.10 13.00
CA ARG A 523 33.86 -24.52 12.76
C ARG A 523 35.16 -24.96 13.43
N GLU A 524 36.18 -24.10 13.40
CA GLU A 524 37.50 -24.37 13.96
C GLU A 524 37.61 -23.97 15.44
N GLY A 525 36.65 -23.20 15.96
CA GLY A 525 36.75 -22.63 17.30
C GLY A 525 37.82 -21.53 17.41
N ASP A 526 38.13 -20.85 16.31
CA ASP A 526 39.20 -19.86 16.21
C ASP A 526 38.69 -18.42 16.38
N TYR A 527 38.98 -17.84 17.54
CA TYR A 527 38.63 -16.45 17.86
C TYR A 527 39.40 -15.43 16.99
N ALA A 528 40.61 -15.73 16.52
CA ALA A 528 41.37 -14.80 15.69
C ALA A 528 40.70 -14.61 14.30
N SER A 529 40.19 -15.68 13.70
CA SER A 529 39.36 -15.60 12.50
C SER A 529 38.07 -14.81 12.74
N TYR A 530 37.45 -14.94 13.92
CA TYR A 530 36.30 -14.11 14.30
C TYR A 530 36.68 -12.63 14.38
N GLN A 531 37.81 -12.29 15.00
CA GLN A 531 38.28 -10.90 15.07
C GLN A 531 38.57 -10.32 13.68
N ALA A 532 39.07 -11.12 12.73
CA ALA A 532 39.20 -10.69 11.34
C ALA A 532 37.84 -10.39 10.69
N PHE A 533 36.86 -11.27 10.88
CA PHE A 533 35.46 -11.02 10.48
C PHE A 533 34.89 -9.74 11.11
N ALA A 534 35.03 -9.58 12.43
CA ALA A 534 34.49 -8.45 13.17
C ALA A 534 35.13 -7.13 12.71
N ARG A 535 36.44 -7.10 12.43
CA ARG A 535 37.12 -5.93 11.84
C ARG A 535 36.51 -5.53 10.49
N LEU A 536 36.29 -6.47 9.58
CA LEU A 536 35.68 -6.17 8.27
C LEU A 536 34.23 -5.66 8.38
N VAL A 537 33.47 -6.12 9.36
CA VAL A 537 32.10 -5.68 9.59
C VAL A 537 32.03 -4.31 10.29
N ASN A 538 32.91 -4.10 11.27
CA ASN A 538 32.93 -2.92 12.12
C ASN A 538 33.65 -1.72 11.46
N ASP A 539 34.65 -1.96 10.61
CA ASP A 539 35.37 -0.89 9.90
C ASP A 539 34.57 -0.41 8.68
N GLN A 540 33.70 0.57 8.94
CA GLN A 540 32.93 1.28 7.91
C GLN A 540 33.56 2.64 7.57
N THR A 541 34.87 2.83 7.78
CA THR A 541 35.55 4.12 7.54
C THR A 541 35.43 4.63 6.10
N ARG A 542 35.34 3.73 5.11
CA ARG A 542 35.24 4.08 3.68
C ARG A 542 33.84 3.90 3.10
N GLU A 543 33.08 2.93 3.60
CA GLU A 543 31.78 2.54 3.08
C GLU A 543 30.76 2.52 4.23
N LEU A 544 30.09 3.66 4.43
CA LEU A 544 29.07 3.83 5.46
C LEU A 544 27.81 3.03 5.07
N LYS A 545 27.55 1.94 5.81
CA LYS A 545 26.43 1.02 5.51
C LYS A 545 25.29 1.14 6.52
N THR A 546 25.59 1.62 7.73
CA THR A 546 24.67 1.64 8.87
C THR A 546 24.88 2.90 9.71
N LEU A 547 23.85 3.33 10.45
CA LEU A 547 23.97 4.49 11.34
C LEU A 547 25.01 4.26 12.45
N ARG A 548 25.04 3.06 13.02
CA ARG A 548 26.06 2.67 14.00
C ARG A 548 27.50 2.66 13.49
N GLY A 549 27.71 2.66 12.16
CA GLY A 549 29.02 2.92 11.56
C GLY A 549 29.53 4.34 11.75
N LEU A 550 28.63 5.29 12.09
CA LEU A 550 28.93 6.68 12.41
C LEU A 550 29.22 6.90 13.90
N PHE A 551 29.18 5.86 14.73
CA PHE A 551 29.44 5.97 16.17
C PHE A 551 30.89 5.66 16.50
N GLU A 552 31.47 6.42 17.42
CA GLU A 552 32.71 6.12 18.14
C GLU A 552 32.38 5.85 19.61
N LEU A 553 33.10 4.91 20.24
CA LEU A 553 32.94 4.61 21.66
C LEU A 553 34.02 5.31 22.46
N LYS A 554 33.65 5.87 23.62
CA LYS A 554 34.60 6.44 24.56
C LYS A 554 35.32 5.35 25.36
N HIS A 555 36.60 5.58 25.64
CA HIS A 555 37.48 4.63 26.35
C HIS A 555 38.17 5.27 27.56
N ASP A 556 37.43 6.08 28.32
CA ASP A 556 38.01 7.01 29.29
C ASP A 556 38.60 6.32 30.53
N HIS A 557 38.03 5.19 30.96
CA HIS A 557 38.35 4.53 32.23
C HIS A 557 38.47 3.00 32.11
N PRO A 558 39.45 2.47 31.37
CA PRO A 558 39.55 1.03 31.15
C PRO A 558 39.81 0.25 32.46
N ILE A 559 39.22 -0.95 32.55
CA ILE A 559 39.41 -1.90 33.66
C ILE A 559 39.99 -3.22 33.15
N PRO A 560 40.65 -4.02 34.01
CA PRO A 560 41.07 -5.37 33.64
C PRO A 560 39.88 -6.25 33.23
N ILE A 561 40.02 -7.02 32.15
CA ILE A 561 38.96 -7.90 31.62
C ILE A 561 38.47 -8.95 32.62
N ASP A 562 39.31 -9.33 33.60
CA ASP A 562 38.97 -10.27 34.67
C ASP A 562 37.96 -9.68 35.68
N ARG A 563 37.79 -8.35 35.71
CA ARG A 563 36.72 -7.69 36.48
C ARG A 563 35.39 -7.63 35.74
N VAL A 564 35.39 -7.86 34.44
CA VAL A 564 34.18 -7.88 33.63
C VAL A 564 33.50 -9.23 33.78
N GLU A 565 32.17 -9.24 33.93
CA GLU A 565 31.37 -10.45 33.99
C GLU A 565 31.75 -11.44 32.87
N PRO A 566 31.75 -12.76 33.13
CA PRO A 566 32.23 -13.73 32.17
C PRO A 566 31.32 -13.80 30.94
N ALA A 567 31.87 -14.25 29.80
CA ALA A 567 31.09 -14.39 28.55
C ALA A 567 29.86 -15.29 28.74
N SER A 568 29.93 -16.29 29.64
CA SER A 568 28.82 -17.17 30.01
C SER A 568 27.64 -16.48 30.73
N ALA A 569 27.86 -15.28 31.28
CA ALA A 569 26.78 -14.43 31.81
C ALA A 569 26.16 -13.58 30.69
N ILE A 570 26.99 -13.00 29.82
CA ILE A 570 26.57 -12.14 28.71
C ILE A 570 25.70 -12.92 27.69
N VAL A 571 26.08 -14.15 27.32
CA VAL A 571 25.33 -14.97 26.34
C VAL A 571 23.88 -15.26 26.75
N LYS A 572 23.52 -15.16 28.04
CA LYS A 572 22.14 -15.33 28.51
C LYS A 572 21.20 -14.22 28.06
N ARG A 573 21.76 -13.09 27.61
CA ARG A 573 21.05 -11.95 27.00
C ARG A 573 20.86 -12.13 25.50
N PHE A 574 21.42 -13.17 24.91
CA PHE A 574 21.34 -13.42 23.47
C PHE A 574 20.16 -14.33 23.16
N CYS A 575 19.44 -13.94 22.12
CA CYS A 575 18.31 -14.68 21.59
C CYS A 575 18.53 -14.98 20.11
N THR A 576 18.14 -16.16 19.63
CA THR A 576 18.00 -16.33 18.17
C THR A 576 16.67 -15.74 17.70
N GLY A 577 16.71 -15.01 16.59
CA GLY A 577 15.53 -14.34 16.05
C GLY A 577 14.45 -15.34 15.62
N ALA A 578 13.21 -14.85 15.59
CA ALA A 578 12.02 -15.62 15.22
C ALA A 578 12.05 -16.12 13.77
N MET A 579 12.45 -17.37 13.55
CA MET A 579 12.57 -17.99 12.22
C MET A 579 11.72 -19.27 12.16
N SER A 580 10.63 -19.24 11.40
CA SER A 580 9.65 -20.32 11.45
C SER A 580 10.16 -21.65 10.91
N TYR A 581 9.81 -22.74 11.61
CA TYR A 581 9.82 -24.08 11.02
C TYR A 581 8.91 -24.10 9.78
N GLY A 582 9.48 -24.47 8.63
CA GLY A 582 8.88 -24.32 7.31
C GLY A 582 9.63 -23.29 6.46
N SER A 583 9.95 -22.12 7.01
CA SER A 583 10.89 -21.19 6.38
C SER A 583 12.30 -21.79 6.37
N ILE A 584 12.74 -22.25 7.55
CA ILE A 584 13.96 -23.04 7.72
C ILE A 584 13.62 -24.51 7.98
N SER A 585 14.58 -25.38 7.70
CA SER A 585 14.50 -26.83 7.88
C SER A 585 14.41 -27.21 9.36
N GLN A 586 13.96 -28.42 9.63
CA GLN A 586 13.89 -28.94 10.99
C GLN A 586 15.28 -29.02 11.64
N GLU A 587 16.29 -29.38 10.84
CA GLU A 587 17.68 -29.54 11.25
C GLU A 587 18.26 -28.21 11.75
N ALA A 588 18.17 -27.15 10.93
CA ALA A 588 18.62 -25.81 11.31
C ALA A 588 17.85 -25.28 12.54
N HIS A 589 16.52 -25.40 12.53
CA HIS A 589 15.69 -24.92 13.63
C HIS A 589 16.01 -25.64 14.96
N THR A 590 16.29 -26.94 14.91
CA THR A 590 16.62 -27.74 16.10
C THR A 590 18.03 -27.45 16.60
N ALA A 591 18.99 -27.27 15.68
CA ALA A 591 20.37 -26.96 16.03
C ALA A 591 20.48 -25.61 16.77
N LEU A 592 19.74 -24.58 16.33
CA LEU A 592 19.62 -23.31 17.04
C LEU A 592 19.06 -23.50 18.46
N ALA A 593 17.98 -24.28 18.62
CA ALA A 593 17.36 -24.48 19.93
C ALA A 593 18.29 -25.20 20.92
N ILE A 594 18.97 -26.25 20.46
CA ILE A 594 19.95 -26.96 21.28
C ILE A 594 21.10 -26.04 21.68
N ALA A 595 21.64 -25.26 20.73
CA ALA A 595 22.73 -24.33 21.01
C ALA A 595 22.35 -23.28 22.07
N MET A 596 21.18 -22.65 21.94
CA MET A 596 20.75 -21.63 22.88
C MET A 596 20.44 -22.20 24.27
N ASN A 597 19.84 -23.39 24.33
CA ASN A 597 19.59 -24.06 25.61
C ASN A 597 20.89 -24.44 26.33
N ARG A 598 21.94 -24.86 25.59
CA ARG A 598 23.28 -25.11 26.16
C ARG A 598 23.93 -23.84 26.72
N LEU A 599 23.71 -22.70 26.07
CA LEU A 599 24.23 -21.39 26.50
C LEU A 599 23.45 -20.78 27.68
N GLY A 600 22.22 -21.23 27.94
CA GLY A 600 21.28 -20.53 28.81
C GLY A 600 20.75 -19.22 28.20
N GLY A 601 20.95 -19.00 26.90
CA GLY A 601 20.23 -18.00 26.13
C GLY A 601 18.89 -18.55 25.66
N ARG A 602 18.26 -17.92 24.65
CA ARG A 602 16.92 -18.33 24.20
C ARG A 602 16.80 -18.47 22.69
N SER A 603 16.13 -19.49 22.21
CA SER A 603 15.74 -19.60 20.80
C SER A 603 14.26 -19.34 20.61
N ASN A 604 13.88 -18.90 19.40
CA ASN A 604 12.51 -18.54 19.08
C ASN A 604 11.93 -19.43 17.97
N THR A 605 10.69 -19.92 18.15
CA THR A 605 9.99 -20.78 17.17
C THR A 605 9.66 -20.11 15.84
N GLY A 606 9.59 -18.78 15.83
CA GLY A 606 8.86 -18.05 14.80
C GLY A 606 7.39 -18.47 14.71
N GLU A 607 6.73 -18.09 13.62
CA GLU A 607 5.30 -18.31 13.40
C GLU A 607 4.94 -19.75 12.96
N GLY A 608 5.87 -20.70 13.05
CA GLY A 608 5.74 -22.01 12.42
C GLY A 608 5.05 -23.08 13.26
N GLY A 609 4.76 -22.79 14.53
CA GLY A 609 4.52 -23.82 15.55
C GLY A 609 5.79 -24.57 15.92
N GLU A 610 5.67 -25.53 16.83
CA GLU A 610 6.77 -26.40 17.24
C GLU A 610 6.23 -27.82 17.51
N ASP A 611 6.96 -28.84 17.04
CA ASP A 611 6.58 -30.23 17.28
C ASP A 611 6.70 -30.58 18.77
N PRO A 612 5.63 -31.08 19.42
CA PRO A 612 5.63 -31.46 20.84
C PRO A 612 6.71 -32.47 21.24
N VAL A 613 7.23 -33.28 20.29
CA VAL A 613 8.34 -34.20 20.59
C VAL A 613 9.57 -33.46 21.13
N ARG A 614 9.76 -32.19 20.77
CA ARG A 614 10.90 -31.36 21.18
C ARG A 614 10.80 -30.86 22.62
N PHE A 615 9.64 -31.00 23.28
CA PHE A 615 9.44 -30.54 24.65
C PHE A 615 10.14 -31.45 25.66
N ARG A 616 10.54 -32.65 25.25
CA ARG A 616 11.28 -33.61 26.06
C ARG A 616 12.78 -33.56 25.72
N PRO A 617 13.67 -33.72 26.72
CA PRO A 617 15.09 -33.89 26.45
C PRO A 617 15.37 -35.09 25.55
N LEU A 618 16.37 -34.96 24.69
CA LEU A 618 16.92 -36.03 23.88
C LEU A 618 17.71 -37.02 24.75
N PRO A 619 17.99 -38.25 24.27
CA PRO A 619 18.76 -39.24 25.04
C PRO A 619 20.16 -38.78 25.49
N ASN A 620 20.76 -37.82 24.79
CA ASN A 620 22.06 -37.23 25.13
C ASN A 620 21.98 -36.07 26.14
N GLY A 621 20.79 -35.74 26.64
CA GLY A 621 20.55 -34.64 27.58
C GLY A 621 20.27 -33.29 26.94
N ASP A 622 20.43 -33.14 25.62
CA ASP A 622 20.10 -31.90 24.93
C ASP A 622 18.59 -31.65 24.93
N LEU A 623 18.19 -30.39 25.05
CA LEU A 623 16.81 -29.98 24.89
C LEU A 623 16.63 -29.26 23.55
N ALA A 624 15.75 -29.77 22.71
CA ALA A 624 15.41 -29.19 21.42
C ALA A 624 14.25 -28.18 21.48
N ARG A 625 13.65 -27.95 22.65
CA ARG A 625 12.54 -27.02 22.87
C ARG A 625 13.01 -25.57 22.68
N SER A 626 12.27 -24.78 21.92
CA SER A 626 12.54 -23.33 21.87
C SER A 626 11.96 -22.66 23.11
N ALA A 627 12.78 -21.84 23.78
CA ALA A 627 12.39 -21.12 24.99
C ALA A 627 11.33 -20.03 24.70
N ILE A 628 11.44 -19.36 23.55
CA ILE A 628 10.50 -18.33 23.10
C ILE A 628 9.54 -18.94 22.08
N LYS A 629 8.24 -18.76 22.33
CA LYS A 629 7.18 -19.23 21.45
C LYS A 629 6.39 -18.05 20.91
N GLN A 630 6.36 -17.91 19.60
CA GLN A 630 5.70 -16.79 18.95
C GLN A 630 4.20 -17.03 18.82
N VAL A 631 3.42 -15.97 19.01
CA VAL A 631 1.98 -15.86 18.75
C VAL A 631 1.82 -14.76 17.70
N ALA A 632 1.55 -15.17 16.47
CA ALA A 632 1.38 -14.27 15.31
C ALA A 632 -0.02 -14.39 14.70
N SER A 633 -0.38 -13.49 13.78
CA SER A 633 -1.73 -13.37 13.21
C SER A 633 -2.30 -14.66 12.59
N GLY A 634 -1.46 -15.54 12.04
CA GLY A 634 -1.91 -16.83 11.50
C GLY A 634 -2.30 -17.86 12.57
N ARG A 635 -1.86 -17.69 13.83
CA ARG A 635 -2.00 -18.65 14.95
C ARG A 635 -1.58 -20.09 14.60
N PHE A 636 -0.66 -20.25 13.65
CA PHE A 636 -0.19 -21.57 13.23
C PHE A 636 0.53 -22.28 14.38
N GLY A 637 0.08 -23.50 14.69
CA GLY A 637 0.66 -24.32 15.76
C GLY A 637 0.52 -23.74 17.17
N VAL A 638 -0.31 -22.69 17.36
CA VAL A 638 -0.57 -22.11 18.67
C VAL A 638 -1.62 -22.95 19.38
N THR A 639 -1.16 -23.94 20.15
CA THR A 639 -1.99 -24.80 21.00
C THR A 639 -1.75 -24.50 22.48
N THR A 640 -2.61 -24.99 23.36
CA THR A 640 -2.45 -24.81 24.81
C THR A 640 -1.16 -25.49 25.30
N GLU A 641 -0.86 -26.69 24.81
CA GLU A 641 0.40 -27.40 25.11
C GLU A 641 1.63 -26.64 24.61
N TYR A 642 1.53 -26.02 23.43
CA TYR A 642 2.56 -25.12 22.92
C TYR A 642 2.78 -23.96 23.90
N LEU A 643 1.73 -23.24 24.28
CA LEU A 643 1.84 -22.04 25.14
C LEU A 643 2.43 -22.32 26.53
N VAL A 644 2.09 -23.46 27.15
CA VAL A 644 2.61 -23.81 28.49
C VAL A 644 4.06 -24.30 28.48
N ASN A 645 4.59 -24.67 27.31
CA ASN A 645 5.97 -25.09 27.13
C ASN A 645 6.91 -23.93 26.76
N ALA A 646 6.52 -22.68 26.99
CA ALA A 646 7.33 -21.48 26.76
C ALA A 646 7.89 -20.91 28.06
N ASP A 647 9.09 -20.35 27.99
CA ASP A 647 9.64 -19.43 29.00
C ASP A 647 9.28 -17.98 28.65
N GLU A 648 9.10 -17.70 27.35
CA GLU A 648 8.62 -16.42 26.83
C GLU A 648 7.58 -16.65 25.72
N LEU A 649 6.48 -15.89 25.75
CA LEU A 649 5.45 -15.83 24.73
C LEU A 649 5.55 -14.50 23.98
N GLN A 650 5.90 -14.56 22.70
CA GLN A 650 6.14 -13.36 21.90
C GLN A 650 4.95 -13.04 21.01
N ILE A 651 4.24 -11.95 21.29
CA ILE A 651 3.23 -11.37 20.40
C ILE A 651 3.96 -10.68 19.25
N LYS A 652 3.75 -11.16 18.03
CA LYS A 652 4.38 -10.58 16.84
C LYS A 652 3.46 -9.59 16.15
N MET A 653 3.59 -8.30 16.48
CA MET A 653 2.87 -7.24 15.77
C MET A 653 3.39 -7.07 14.34
N ALA A 654 4.73 -7.07 14.19
CA ALA A 654 5.36 -6.87 12.88
C ALA A 654 6.77 -7.50 12.82
N GLN A 655 7.40 -7.41 11.65
CA GLN A 655 8.82 -7.73 11.44
C GLN A 655 9.45 -6.74 10.46
N GLY A 656 10.73 -6.44 10.65
CA GLY A 656 11.44 -5.40 9.87
C GLY A 656 11.38 -5.58 8.35
N ALA A 657 11.48 -6.82 7.85
CA ALA A 657 11.49 -7.10 6.42
C ALA A 657 10.14 -6.87 5.68
N LYS A 658 9.05 -6.72 6.44
CA LYS A 658 7.69 -6.49 5.93
C LYS A 658 6.74 -6.00 7.03
N PRO A 659 6.92 -4.78 7.52
CA PRO A 659 5.97 -4.16 8.43
C PRO A 659 4.62 -3.97 7.73
N GLY A 660 3.53 -4.09 8.49
CA GLY A 660 2.16 -3.98 7.98
C GLY A 660 1.69 -5.18 7.13
N GLU A 661 2.40 -6.31 7.15
CA GLU A 661 2.03 -7.53 6.41
C GLU A 661 2.16 -8.80 7.26
N GLY A 662 1.43 -9.85 6.85
CA GLY A 662 1.51 -11.16 7.47
C GLY A 662 2.68 -12.05 7.01
N GLY A 663 2.91 -13.11 7.77
CA GLY A 663 3.78 -14.23 7.41
C GLY A 663 3.39 -14.87 6.06
N GLN A 664 4.39 -15.36 5.33
CA GLN A 664 4.18 -16.03 4.04
C GLN A 664 5.01 -17.32 4.01
N LEU A 665 4.36 -18.44 3.72
CA LEU A 665 5.02 -19.71 3.42
C LEU A 665 4.45 -20.28 2.12
N PRO A 666 5.25 -20.34 1.04
CA PRO A 666 4.82 -20.92 -0.22
C PRO A 666 4.34 -22.37 -0.08
N GLY A 667 3.27 -22.75 -0.80
CA GLY A 667 2.64 -24.07 -0.67
C GLY A 667 3.57 -25.25 -0.93
N HIS A 668 4.54 -25.11 -1.84
CA HIS A 668 5.56 -26.15 -2.11
C HIS A 668 6.59 -26.34 -0.98
N LYS A 669 6.55 -25.50 0.07
CA LYS A 669 7.27 -25.70 1.33
C LYS A 669 6.38 -26.26 2.44
N VAL A 670 5.07 -26.41 2.20
CA VAL A 670 4.13 -26.97 3.19
C VAL A 670 4.07 -28.48 3.01
N SER A 671 5.11 -29.16 3.48
CA SER A 671 5.14 -30.63 3.53
C SER A 671 4.13 -31.17 4.55
N GLU A 672 3.90 -32.49 4.57
CA GLU A 672 3.00 -33.11 5.54
C GLU A 672 3.40 -32.84 7.00
N ALA A 673 4.70 -32.87 7.30
CA ALA A 673 5.22 -32.54 8.62
C ALA A 673 4.94 -31.09 9.01
N ILE A 674 5.13 -30.14 8.09
CA ILE A 674 4.80 -28.72 8.30
C ILE A 674 3.30 -28.54 8.51
N ALA A 675 2.48 -29.14 7.66
CA ALA A 675 1.04 -29.05 7.73
C ALA A 675 0.50 -29.60 9.06
N LYS A 676 1.07 -30.71 9.55
CA LYS A 676 0.74 -31.29 10.86
C LYS A 676 1.02 -30.31 12.00
N VAL A 677 2.21 -29.73 12.06
CA VAL A 677 2.60 -28.78 13.13
C VAL A 677 1.76 -27.50 13.08
N ARG A 678 1.38 -27.05 11.88
CA ARG A 678 0.60 -25.83 11.68
C ARG A 678 -0.91 -26.02 11.76
N HIS A 679 -1.39 -27.27 11.86
CA HIS A 679 -2.80 -27.63 11.72
C HIS A 679 -3.41 -27.10 10.41
N SER A 680 -2.68 -27.28 9.31
CA SER A 680 -3.07 -26.84 7.97
C SER A 680 -3.10 -28.03 6.99
N THR A 681 -3.37 -27.74 5.72
CA THR A 681 -3.38 -28.73 4.64
C THR A 681 -2.01 -28.78 3.93
N PRO A 682 -1.45 -29.97 3.63
CA PRO A 682 -0.23 -30.08 2.83
C PRO A 682 -0.38 -29.46 1.43
N GLY A 683 0.67 -28.82 0.93
CA GLY A 683 0.71 -28.21 -0.41
C GLY A 683 -0.03 -26.88 -0.57
N VAL A 684 -0.78 -26.44 0.44
CA VAL A 684 -1.56 -25.19 0.45
C VAL A 684 -0.67 -24.02 0.87
N THR A 685 -0.73 -22.91 0.14
CA THR A 685 0.06 -21.71 0.49
C THR A 685 -0.51 -21.06 1.74
N LEU A 686 0.36 -20.74 2.71
CA LEU A 686 -0.05 -20.11 3.97
C LEU A 686 0.33 -18.63 3.96
N ILE A 687 -0.67 -17.78 3.77
CA ILE A 687 -0.56 -16.32 3.93
C ILE A 687 -1.30 -15.97 5.22
N SER A 688 -0.58 -15.39 6.17
CA SER A 688 -1.20 -14.92 7.41
C SER A 688 -1.93 -13.61 7.14
N PRO A 689 -3.04 -13.33 7.85
CA PRO A 689 -3.63 -12.00 7.83
C PRO A 689 -2.59 -10.95 8.25
N PRO A 690 -2.61 -9.71 7.70
CA PRO A 690 -1.74 -8.65 8.18
C PRO A 690 -1.97 -8.31 9.67
N PRO A 691 -3.20 -8.05 10.15
CA PRO A 691 -3.43 -7.78 11.55
C PRO A 691 -3.64 -9.06 12.37
N HIS A 692 -3.41 -8.95 13.67
CA HIS A 692 -4.02 -9.84 14.65
C HIS A 692 -5.52 -9.51 14.74
N HIS A 693 -6.42 -10.46 14.48
CA HIS A 693 -7.87 -10.20 14.54
C HIS A 693 -8.44 -10.06 15.96
N ASP A 694 -7.57 -10.20 16.96
CA ASP A 694 -7.81 -9.94 18.38
C ASP A 694 -6.95 -8.77 18.91
N ILE A 695 -6.42 -7.93 18.03
CA ILE A 695 -5.71 -6.68 18.37
C ILE A 695 -6.08 -5.61 17.35
N TYR A 696 -7.13 -4.83 17.64
CA TYR A 696 -7.51 -3.64 16.87
C TYR A 696 -7.21 -2.33 17.59
N SER A 697 -6.87 -2.41 18.87
CA SER A 697 -6.46 -1.28 19.69
C SER A 697 -5.49 -1.71 20.79
N ILE A 698 -5.05 -0.76 21.62
CA ILE A 698 -4.09 -1.04 22.69
C ILE A 698 -4.72 -1.85 23.83
N GLU A 699 -6.01 -1.67 24.10
CA GLU A 699 -6.76 -2.44 25.08
C GLU A 699 -6.96 -3.90 24.63
N ASP A 700 -7.06 -4.16 23.33
CA ASP A 700 -7.08 -5.52 22.78
C ASP A 700 -5.72 -6.21 22.93
N LEU A 701 -4.61 -5.48 22.72
CA LEU A 701 -3.28 -5.99 23.02
C LEU A 701 -3.15 -6.33 24.51
N ALA A 702 -3.62 -5.46 25.40
CA ALA A 702 -3.66 -5.74 26.84
C ALA A 702 -4.50 -7.00 27.15
N GLN A 703 -5.60 -7.21 26.42
CA GLN A 703 -6.41 -8.41 26.56
C GLN A 703 -5.65 -9.67 26.11
N LEU A 704 -4.93 -9.65 24.98
CA LEU A 704 -4.10 -10.78 24.57
C LEU A 704 -2.95 -11.06 25.54
N ILE A 705 -2.28 -10.02 26.07
CA ILE A 705 -1.25 -10.19 27.11
C ILE A 705 -1.86 -10.89 28.34
N TYR A 706 -3.03 -10.44 28.78
CA TYR A 706 -3.77 -11.05 29.88
C TYR A 706 -4.16 -12.51 29.58
N ASP A 707 -4.61 -12.82 28.35
CA ASP A 707 -4.95 -14.18 27.94
C ASP A 707 -3.73 -15.12 28.02
N LEU A 708 -2.58 -14.66 27.50
CA LEU A 708 -1.33 -15.43 27.49
C LEU A 708 -0.77 -15.65 28.90
N LYS A 709 -0.90 -14.65 29.78
CA LYS A 709 -0.52 -14.76 31.19
C LYS A 709 -1.45 -15.67 31.98
N ASN A 710 -2.74 -15.72 31.65
CA ASN A 710 -3.66 -16.67 32.29
C ASN A 710 -3.29 -18.12 31.93
N VAL A 711 -3.09 -18.44 30.65
CA VAL A 711 -2.74 -19.81 30.24
C VAL A 711 -1.34 -20.24 30.70
N ASN A 712 -0.36 -19.32 30.70
CA ASN A 712 0.98 -19.59 31.22
C ASN A 712 1.47 -18.46 32.16
N PRO A 713 1.13 -18.52 33.46
CA PRO A 713 1.53 -17.50 34.44
C PRO A 713 3.03 -17.36 34.65
N ARG A 714 3.83 -18.35 34.19
CA ARG A 714 5.29 -18.37 34.38
C ARG A 714 6.05 -17.71 33.23
N ALA A 715 5.42 -17.56 32.07
CA ALA A 715 6.11 -17.04 30.90
C ALA A 715 6.16 -15.51 30.93
N THR A 716 7.28 -14.95 30.48
CA THR A 716 7.38 -13.55 30.06
C THR A 716 6.51 -13.34 28.83
N VAL A 717 5.75 -12.25 28.74
CA VAL A 717 5.06 -11.87 27.51
C VAL A 717 5.81 -10.71 26.87
N SER A 718 6.32 -10.95 25.65
CA SER A 718 7.03 -9.97 24.85
C SER A 718 6.19 -9.48 23.67
N VAL A 719 6.39 -8.22 23.27
CA VAL A 719 5.75 -7.65 22.08
C VAL A 719 6.82 -7.22 21.09
N LYS A 720 6.78 -7.80 19.89
CA LYS A 720 7.70 -7.50 18.80
C LYS A 720 7.14 -6.40 17.90
N LEU A 721 7.75 -5.23 17.99
CA LEU A 721 7.50 -4.04 17.17
C LEU A 721 8.59 -3.87 16.11
N VAL A 722 8.37 -2.94 15.18
CA VAL A 722 9.38 -2.51 14.21
C VAL A 722 9.67 -1.03 14.44
N ALA A 723 10.92 -0.63 14.25
CA ALA A 723 11.32 0.76 14.31
C ALA A 723 10.60 1.58 13.23
N GLU A 724 9.88 2.60 13.68
CA GLU A 724 9.22 3.63 12.86
C GLU A 724 9.08 4.92 13.70
N THR A 725 8.69 6.05 13.12
CA THR A 725 8.32 7.22 13.93
C THR A 725 7.13 6.92 14.82
N GLY A 726 7.22 7.34 16.09
CA GLY A 726 6.16 7.14 17.07
C GLY A 726 6.20 5.77 17.77
N VAL A 727 7.18 4.91 17.43
CA VAL A 727 7.34 3.61 18.12
C VAL A 727 7.54 3.78 19.62
N GLY A 728 8.18 4.86 20.08
CA GLY A 728 8.28 5.17 21.52
C GLY A 728 6.93 5.36 22.20
N THR A 729 5.99 6.05 21.54
CA THR A 729 4.61 6.22 22.03
C THR A 729 3.86 4.88 22.08
N VAL A 730 4.00 4.07 21.03
CA VAL A 730 3.42 2.72 20.99
C VAL A 730 4.00 1.87 22.12
N ALA A 731 5.31 1.91 22.34
CA ALA A 731 6.00 1.18 23.40
C ALA A 731 5.53 1.60 24.80
N ALA A 732 5.24 2.88 25.03
CA ALA A 732 4.64 3.34 26.28
C ALA A 732 3.23 2.75 26.49
N GLY A 733 2.41 2.67 25.43
CA GLY A 733 1.13 1.96 25.46
C GLY A 733 1.31 0.47 25.78
N VAL A 734 2.27 -0.19 25.13
CA VAL A 734 2.57 -1.62 25.31
C VAL A 734 3.04 -1.92 26.75
N SER A 735 3.85 -1.05 27.34
CA SER A 735 4.27 -1.17 28.75
C SER A 735 3.08 -0.99 29.71
N LYS A 736 2.18 -0.04 29.44
CA LYS A 736 0.91 0.14 30.19
C LYS A 736 -0.07 -1.02 30.00
N ALA A 737 0.00 -1.71 28.86
CA ALA A 737 -0.72 -2.95 28.59
C ALA A 737 -0.09 -4.17 29.30
N HIS A 738 0.87 -3.95 30.20
CA HIS A 738 1.54 -4.95 31.04
C HIS A 738 2.49 -5.89 30.29
N ALA A 739 3.00 -5.54 29.11
CA ALA A 739 4.07 -6.34 28.50
C ALA A 739 5.33 -6.32 29.39
N ASP A 740 5.94 -7.49 29.58
CA ASP A 740 7.18 -7.62 30.37
C ASP A 740 8.41 -7.23 29.53
N LEU A 741 8.34 -7.44 28.22
CA LEU A 741 9.44 -7.19 27.29
C LEU A 741 8.93 -6.53 25.99
N ILE A 742 9.68 -5.56 25.47
CA ILE A 742 9.44 -4.96 24.16
C ILE A 742 10.66 -5.20 23.28
N LEU A 743 10.44 -5.81 22.11
CA LEU A 743 11.44 -5.99 21.07
C LEU A 743 11.23 -4.93 19.99
N VAL A 744 12.25 -4.12 19.73
CA VAL A 744 12.28 -3.17 18.60
C VAL A 744 13.16 -3.74 17.49
N SER A 745 12.54 -4.15 16.37
CA SER A 745 13.23 -4.67 15.18
C SER A 745 13.60 -3.59 14.18
N GLY A 746 14.80 -3.65 13.63
CA GLY A 746 15.23 -2.83 12.49
C GLY A 746 14.68 -3.33 11.16
N TYR A 747 14.56 -2.42 10.18
CA TYR A 747 14.11 -2.70 8.80
C TYR A 747 14.94 -3.77 8.09
N ASP A 748 16.22 -3.88 8.45
CA ASP A 748 17.21 -4.77 7.86
C ASP A 748 17.10 -6.24 8.32
N GLY A 749 16.10 -6.57 9.15
CA GLY A 749 15.80 -7.94 9.57
C GLY A 749 15.63 -8.91 8.39
N GLY A 750 16.08 -10.16 8.58
CA GLY A 750 15.96 -11.20 7.55
C GLY A 750 14.52 -11.72 7.35
N THR A 751 14.26 -12.34 6.19
CA THR A 751 13.00 -13.02 5.91
C THR A 751 13.18 -14.21 4.95
N GLY A 752 12.38 -15.26 5.12
CA GLY A 752 12.35 -16.39 4.19
C GLY A 752 11.54 -16.10 2.92
N ALA A 753 10.54 -15.21 3.01
CA ALA A 753 9.68 -14.79 1.91
C ALA A 753 9.01 -13.44 2.21
N SER A 754 9.19 -12.46 1.32
CA SER A 754 8.58 -11.13 1.41
C SER A 754 8.59 -10.46 0.02
N PRO A 755 7.65 -9.55 -0.28
CA PRO A 755 7.78 -8.66 -1.43
C PRO A 755 9.07 -7.85 -1.36
N LEU A 756 9.74 -7.66 -2.49
CA LEU A 756 10.97 -6.88 -2.57
C LEU A 756 10.74 -5.41 -2.16
N SER A 757 9.59 -4.84 -2.52
CA SER A 757 9.22 -3.48 -2.13
C SER A 757 9.20 -3.29 -0.61
N SER A 758 8.73 -4.28 0.15
CA SER A 758 8.68 -4.21 1.61
C SER A 758 10.05 -4.40 2.26
N ILE A 759 10.92 -5.22 1.68
CA ILE A 759 12.31 -5.38 2.16
C ILE A 759 13.09 -4.06 2.02
N LYS A 760 12.84 -3.31 0.95
CA LYS A 760 13.59 -2.10 0.62
C LYS A 760 13.01 -0.82 1.21
N HIS A 761 11.68 -0.72 1.28
CA HIS A 761 11.00 0.57 1.46
C HIS A 761 10.09 0.65 2.69
N ALA A 762 10.23 -0.27 3.67
CA ALA A 762 9.40 -0.25 4.87
C ALA A 762 10.19 -0.53 6.15
N GLY A 763 9.89 0.23 7.21
CA GLY A 763 10.59 0.21 8.50
C GLY A 763 11.82 1.14 8.52
N LEU A 764 12.43 1.28 9.71
CA LEU A 764 13.62 2.11 9.94
C LEU A 764 14.77 1.35 10.61
N PRO A 765 15.98 1.95 10.66
CA PRO A 765 17.06 1.45 11.49
C PRO A 765 16.65 1.27 12.95
N TRP A 766 17.09 0.18 13.57
CA TRP A 766 16.76 -0.12 14.96
C TRP A 766 17.39 0.88 15.93
N GLU A 767 18.52 1.51 15.57
CA GLU A 767 19.17 2.53 16.38
C GLU A 767 18.18 3.65 16.73
N ILE A 768 17.43 4.11 15.71
CA ILE A 768 16.43 5.17 15.84
C ILE A 768 15.25 4.71 16.71
N GLY A 769 14.66 3.55 16.39
CA GLY A 769 13.50 3.06 17.12
C GLY A 769 13.81 2.69 18.57
N LEU A 770 14.98 2.13 18.84
CA LEU A 770 15.44 1.75 20.17
C LEU A 770 15.67 2.99 21.04
N ALA A 771 16.37 4.00 20.51
CA ALA A 771 16.59 5.25 21.23
C ALA A 771 15.27 5.96 21.55
N ASP A 772 14.35 6.08 20.59
CA ASP A 772 13.01 6.66 20.79
C ASP A 772 12.23 5.90 21.90
N THR A 773 12.27 4.57 21.85
CA THR A 773 11.64 3.71 22.87
C THR A 773 12.26 3.90 24.26
N GLN A 774 13.59 3.87 24.36
CA GLN A 774 14.32 4.09 25.60
C GLN A 774 13.98 5.47 26.20
N GLN A 775 14.09 6.52 25.40
CA GLN A 775 13.85 7.89 25.83
C GLN A 775 12.40 8.08 26.30
N THR A 776 11.43 7.60 25.51
CA THR A 776 10.00 7.75 25.82
C THR A 776 9.61 6.99 27.08
N LEU A 777 10.07 5.76 27.27
CA LEU A 777 9.75 4.97 28.46
C LEU A 777 10.36 5.56 29.75
N VAL A 778 11.56 6.15 29.66
CA VAL A 778 12.21 6.82 30.80
C VAL A 778 11.43 8.09 31.16
N LEU A 779 11.09 8.93 30.17
CA LEU A 779 10.31 10.16 30.38
C LEU A 779 8.93 9.90 31.01
N ASN A 780 8.36 8.71 30.83
CA ASN A 780 7.04 8.32 31.35
C ASN A 780 7.08 7.45 32.62
N ASP A 781 8.25 7.21 33.22
CA ASP A 781 8.41 6.31 34.39
C ASP A 781 7.84 4.88 34.17
N LEU A 782 8.05 4.38 32.95
CA LEU A 782 7.64 3.04 32.52
C LEU A 782 8.84 2.11 32.31
N ARG A 783 10.03 2.66 32.07
CA ARG A 783 11.23 1.89 31.73
C ARG A 783 11.64 0.86 32.79
N GLY A 784 11.37 1.14 34.07
CA GLY A 784 11.69 0.24 35.19
C GLY A 784 10.97 -1.12 35.16
N ARG A 785 9.85 -1.22 34.44
CA ARG A 785 8.95 -2.37 34.41
C ARG A 785 9.06 -3.24 33.17
N THR A 786 9.86 -2.83 32.18
CA THR A 786 9.86 -3.45 30.86
C THR A 786 11.28 -3.67 30.38
N ILE A 787 11.61 -4.90 30.01
CA ILE A 787 12.89 -5.25 29.37
C ILE A 787 12.86 -4.75 27.92
N LEU A 788 13.93 -4.14 27.44
CA LEU A 788 14.08 -3.79 26.02
C LEU A 788 14.99 -4.79 25.31
N GLN A 789 14.53 -5.29 24.18
CA GLN A 789 15.29 -6.12 23.26
C GLN A 789 15.40 -5.43 21.91
N THR A 790 16.48 -5.67 21.18
CA THR A 790 16.57 -5.25 19.77
C THR A 790 17.12 -6.36 18.87
N ASP A 791 16.68 -6.36 17.62
CA ASP A 791 17.23 -7.17 16.54
C ASP A 791 17.27 -6.35 15.24
N GLY A 792 18.03 -6.81 14.25
CA GLY A 792 18.25 -6.07 12.99
C GLY A 792 19.71 -6.13 12.58
N GLN A 793 20.09 -7.22 11.92
CA GLN A 793 21.47 -7.49 11.47
C GLN A 793 22.55 -7.19 12.53
N LEU A 794 22.32 -7.58 13.79
CA LEU A 794 23.40 -7.63 14.78
C LEU A 794 24.35 -8.77 14.39
N ARG A 795 25.66 -8.50 14.35
CA ARG A 795 26.70 -9.40 13.83
C ARG A 795 27.88 -9.54 14.78
N THR A 796 28.22 -8.50 15.53
CA THR A 796 29.46 -8.42 16.32
C THR A 796 29.18 -8.05 17.78
N GLY A 797 30.17 -8.24 18.65
CA GLY A 797 30.13 -7.75 20.03
C GLY A 797 30.04 -6.22 20.09
N ARG A 798 30.58 -5.52 19.08
CA ARG A 798 30.38 -4.07 18.92
C ARG A 798 28.90 -3.69 18.74
N ASP A 799 28.15 -4.41 17.91
CA ASP A 799 26.72 -4.16 17.73
C ASP A 799 25.95 -4.31 19.06
N VAL A 800 26.30 -5.34 19.86
CA VAL A 800 25.73 -5.59 21.19
C VAL A 800 25.99 -4.42 22.13
N VAL A 801 27.23 -3.94 22.19
CA VAL A 801 27.62 -2.82 23.07
C VAL A 801 26.86 -1.55 22.69
N ILE A 802 26.77 -1.22 21.40
CA ILE A 802 26.01 -0.05 20.92
C ILE A 802 24.53 -0.18 21.29
N ALA A 803 23.93 -1.34 21.04
CA ALA A 803 22.53 -1.58 21.41
C ALA A 803 22.31 -1.42 22.92
N ALA A 804 23.23 -1.90 23.76
CA ALA A 804 23.12 -1.75 25.21
C ALA A 804 23.16 -0.28 25.64
N LEU A 805 24.14 0.48 25.11
CA LEU A 805 24.28 1.92 25.38
C LEU A 805 23.03 2.72 24.95
N LEU A 806 22.36 2.31 23.87
CA LEU A 806 21.09 2.89 23.42
C LEU A 806 19.86 2.41 24.23
N GLY A 807 20.01 1.43 25.13
CA GLY A 807 18.99 1.04 26.11
C GLY A 807 18.52 -0.41 26.06
N ALA A 808 19.00 -1.24 25.13
CA ALA A 808 18.64 -2.65 25.05
C ALA A 808 19.32 -3.48 26.16
N GLU A 809 18.62 -4.47 26.67
CA GLU A 809 19.10 -5.41 27.70
C GLU A 809 19.31 -6.82 27.12
N GLU A 810 18.68 -7.09 25.98
CA GLU A 810 18.72 -8.35 25.24
C GLU A 810 18.90 -8.12 23.74
N PHE A 811 19.49 -9.11 23.06
CA PHE A 811 20.00 -8.94 21.69
C PHE A 811 19.61 -10.13 20.82
N GLY A 812 18.86 -9.86 19.74
CA GLY A 812 18.36 -10.87 18.82
C GLY A 812 19.25 -11.06 17.59
N PHE A 813 19.60 -12.31 17.28
CA PHE A 813 20.45 -12.69 16.15
C PHE A 813 19.74 -13.72 15.26
N ALA A 814 19.54 -13.40 14.00
CA ALA A 814 18.93 -14.33 13.03
C ALA A 814 19.93 -14.73 11.94
N THR A 815 20.23 -13.80 11.04
CA THR A 815 21.05 -14.08 9.85
C THR A 815 22.46 -14.56 10.20
N ALA A 816 23.14 -13.94 11.16
CA ALA A 816 24.48 -14.37 11.56
C ALA A 816 24.49 -15.79 12.15
N ALA A 817 23.47 -16.15 12.94
CA ALA A 817 23.31 -17.51 13.47
C ALA A 817 23.10 -18.53 12.34
N LEU A 818 22.27 -18.22 11.33
CA LEU A 818 22.12 -19.09 10.15
C LEU A 818 23.42 -19.19 9.31
N ILE A 819 24.22 -18.13 9.25
CA ILE A 819 25.53 -18.17 8.58
C ILE A 819 26.50 -19.06 9.37
N ALA A 820 26.50 -19.00 10.69
CA ALA A 820 27.27 -19.91 11.54
C ALA A 820 26.87 -21.39 11.32
N GLU A 821 25.59 -21.65 11.01
CA GLU A 821 25.12 -22.99 10.61
C GLU A 821 25.50 -23.39 9.17
N GLY A 822 25.87 -22.43 8.31
CA GLY A 822 26.37 -22.68 6.95
C GLY A 822 25.67 -21.91 5.82
N CYS A 823 24.82 -20.93 6.12
CA CYS A 823 24.14 -20.14 5.09
C CYS A 823 25.13 -19.40 4.18
N LEU A 824 24.91 -19.46 2.86
CA LEU A 824 25.73 -18.84 1.83
C LEU A 824 25.16 -17.52 1.29
N MET A 825 24.08 -17.01 1.88
CA MET A 825 23.39 -15.77 1.48
C MET A 825 22.92 -15.71 0.01
N MET A 826 22.55 -16.86 -0.58
CA MET A 826 22.04 -16.93 -1.96
C MET A 826 20.66 -16.27 -2.19
N ARG A 827 19.93 -15.91 -1.13
CA ARG A 827 18.60 -15.26 -1.18
C ARG A 827 17.50 -16.01 -1.96
N LYS A 828 17.63 -17.34 -2.11
CA LYS A 828 16.62 -18.25 -2.73
C LYS A 828 15.74 -18.98 -1.70
N CYS A 829 15.60 -18.43 -0.49
CA CYS A 829 14.90 -19.06 0.63
C CYS A 829 13.43 -19.43 0.33
N HIS A 830 12.76 -18.60 -0.46
CA HIS A 830 11.36 -18.75 -0.86
C HIS A 830 11.16 -19.83 -1.94
N LEU A 831 12.21 -20.17 -2.70
CA LEU A 831 12.13 -21.11 -3.82
C LEU A 831 12.24 -22.58 -3.40
N ASN A 832 12.52 -22.86 -2.13
CA ASN A 832 12.75 -24.22 -1.62
C ASN A 832 14.04 -24.88 -2.15
N THR A 833 14.97 -24.11 -2.73
CA THR A 833 16.18 -24.60 -3.42
C THR A 833 17.48 -24.28 -2.67
N CYS A 834 17.44 -24.20 -1.34
CA CYS A 834 18.63 -23.92 -0.53
C CYS A 834 19.67 -25.04 -0.68
N PRO A 835 20.89 -24.76 -1.19
CA PRO A 835 21.87 -25.80 -1.51
C PRO A 835 22.52 -26.46 -0.29
N VAL A 836 22.42 -25.82 0.88
CA VAL A 836 23.04 -26.24 2.15
C VAL A 836 22.02 -26.73 3.18
N GLY A 837 20.78 -27.01 2.75
CA GLY A 837 19.77 -27.63 3.62
C GLY A 837 19.20 -26.76 4.74
N ILE A 838 19.39 -25.43 4.70
CA ILE A 838 18.88 -24.51 5.72
C ILE A 838 17.46 -24.04 5.40
N ALA A 839 17.24 -23.30 4.30
CA ALA A 839 15.95 -22.69 3.99
C ALA A 839 15.12 -23.52 3.00
N THR A 840 15.00 -24.82 3.24
CA THR A 840 14.32 -25.78 2.35
C THR A 840 13.63 -26.90 3.12
N GLN A 841 12.53 -27.40 2.56
CA GLN A 841 11.78 -28.57 3.00
C GLN A 841 11.96 -29.76 2.04
N ASN A 842 12.73 -29.60 0.96
CA ASN A 842 13.10 -30.70 0.07
C ASN A 842 14.02 -31.69 0.82
N PRO A 843 13.67 -32.98 0.94
CA PRO A 843 14.47 -33.97 1.66
C PRO A 843 15.91 -34.11 1.17
N GLU A 844 16.14 -34.13 -0.15
CA GLU A 844 17.47 -34.28 -0.75
C GLU A 844 18.38 -33.09 -0.41
N LEU A 845 17.81 -31.88 -0.42
CA LEU A 845 18.55 -30.67 -0.06
C LEU A 845 18.77 -30.57 1.45
N ARG A 846 17.80 -30.98 2.27
CA ARG A 846 17.95 -31.06 3.74
C ARG A 846 19.07 -32.02 4.15
N ALA A 847 19.24 -33.14 3.43
CA ALA A 847 20.34 -34.07 3.66
C ALA A 847 21.74 -33.44 3.47
N ARG A 848 21.84 -32.25 2.86
CA ARG A 848 23.08 -31.47 2.72
C ARG A 848 23.37 -30.55 3.90
N PHE A 849 22.48 -30.46 4.90
CA PHE A 849 22.75 -29.70 6.11
C PHE A 849 23.96 -30.26 6.86
N ARG A 850 24.89 -29.38 7.22
CA ARG A 850 26.14 -29.71 7.95
C ARG A 850 26.36 -28.82 9.18
N GLY A 851 25.42 -27.94 9.50
CA GLY A 851 25.47 -27.12 10.71
C GLY A 851 25.41 -27.97 11.97
N LYS A 852 26.06 -27.50 13.04
CA LYS A 852 26.06 -28.15 14.36
C LYS A 852 25.72 -27.11 15.42
N PRO A 853 25.06 -27.51 16.53
CA PRO A 853 24.84 -26.62 17.66
C PRO A 853 26.14 -25.94 18.15
N ASP A 854 27.27 -26.67 18.12
CA ASP A 854 28.57 -26.15 18.57
C ASP A 854 29.07 -24.95 17.75
N HIS A 855 28.75 -24.87 16.45
CA HIS A 855 29.12 -23.70 15.64
C HIS A 855 28.40 -22.45 16.14
N VAL A 856 27.12 -22.58 16.50
CA VAL A 856 26.30 -21.50 17.02
C VAL A 856 26.75 -21.12 18.44
N VAL A 857 27.09 -22.11 19.27
CA VAL A 857 27.69 -21.89 20.60
C VAL A 857 28.99 -21.09 20.50
N ASN A 858 29.91 -21.48 19.62
CA ASN A 858 31.16 -20.77 19.38
C ASN A 858 30.92 -19.32 18.95
N TYR A 859 30.01 -19.11 17.99
CA TYR A 859 29.65 -17.77 17.52
C TYR A 859 29.23 -16.85 18.66
N PHE A 860 28.30 -17.30 19.50
CA PHE A 860 27.80 -16.47 20.61
C PHE A 860 28.85 -16.23 21.69
N TYR A 861 29.72 -17.20 21.98
CA TYR A 861 30.85 -16.96 22.88
C TYR A 861 31.84 -15.95 22.30
N PHE A 862 32.11 -15.96 21.00
CA PHE A 862 32.97 -14.96 20.36
C PHE A 862 32.38 -13.55 20.40
N VAL A 863 31.08 -13.41 20.11
CA VAL A 863 30.35 -12.14 20.24
C VAL A 863 30.38 -11.63 21.68
N ALA A 864 30.11 -12.51 22.64
CA ALA A 864 30.15 -12.15 24.06
C ALA A 864 31.56 -11.78 24.51
N GLN A 865 32.60 -12.46 24.03
CA GLN A 865 33.99 -12.17 24.34
C GLN A 865 34.42 -10.81 23.78
N GLU A 866 34.07 -10.48 22.53
CA GLU A 866 34.32 -9.15 21.96
C GLU A 866 33.58 -8.06 22.75
N ALA A 867 32.31 -8.29 23.12
CA ALA A 867 31.56 -7.35 23.96
C ALA A 867 32.25 -7.15 25.32
N ARG A 868 32.77 -8.21 25.92
CA ARG A 868 33.54 -8.17 27.17
C ARG A 868 34.82 -7.33 27.06
N GLU A 869 35.54 -7.48 25.95
CA GLU A 869 36.75 -6.71 25.66
C GLU A 869 36.43 -5.22 25.51
N LEU A 870 35.34 -4.88 24.83
CA LEU A 870 34.87 -3.50 24.70
C LEU A 870 34.40 -2.93 26.04
N MET A 871 33.63 -3.69 26.83
CA MET A 871 33.21 -3.29 28.19
C MET A 871 34.43 -2.99 29.08
N ALA A 872 35.46 -3.83 29.02
CA ALA A 872 36.71 -3.61 29.74
C ALA A 872 37.39 -2.30 29.32
N GLN A 873 37.46 -2.02 28.01
CA GLN A 873 38.04 -0.76 27.50
C GLN A 873 37.23 0.48 27.90
N MET A 874 35.91 0.34 28.02
CA MET A 874 35.00 1.42 28.40
C MET A 874 34.88 1.63 29.92
N GLY A 875 35.29 0.65 30.73
CA GLY A 875 35.28 0.73 32.19
C GLY A 875 34.06 0.11 32.89
N PHE A 876 33.30 -0.75 32.21
CA PHE A 876 32.10 -1.38 32.77
C PHE A 876 32.39 -2.81 33.23
N ALA A 877 32.09 -3.12 34.50
CA ALA A 877 32.25 -4.47 35.04
C ALA A 877 31.07 -5.37 34.68
N THR A 878 29.88 -4.79 34.50
CA THR A 878 28.66 -5.52 34.11
C THR A 878 27.89 -4.79 33.01
N MET A 879 27.14 -5.53 32.21
CA MET A 879 26.26 -5.00 31.16
C MET A 879 25.20 -4.07 31.75
N ASP A 880 24.72 -4.38 32.97
CA ASP A 880 23.73 -3.56 33.70
C ASP A 880 24.22 -2.13 33.99
N GLU A 881 25.53 -1.93 34.16
CA GLU A 881 26.12 -0.59 34.36
C GLU A 881 26.16 0.23 33.06
N MET A 882 26.13 -0.45 31.91
CA MET A 882 26.29 0.12 30.57
C MET A 882 24.94 0.43 29.90
N ILE A 883 23.86 -0.26 30.27
CA ILE A 883 22.55 -0.10 29.65
C ILE A 883 22.05 1.35 29.76
N GLY A 884 21.76 1.97 28.62
CA GLY A 884 21.27 3.34 28.52
C GLY A 884 22.32 4.45 28.75
N ARG A 885 23.61 4.11 28.82
CA ARG A 885 24.73 5.07 28.99
C ARG A 885 25.12 5.73 27.67
N VAL A 886 24.15 6.36 27.02
CA VAL A 886 24.30 6.95 25.67
C VAL A 886 25.42 8.00 25.58
N GLU A 887 25.81 8.61 26.70
CA GLU A 887 26.93 9.56 26.75
C GLU A 887 28.30 8.95 26.39
N MET A 888 28.40 7.61 26.36
CA MET A 888 29.61 6.87 25.94
C MET A 888 29.73 6.70 24.42
N ILE A 889 28.74 7.19 23.67
CA ILE A 889 28.74 7.22 22.20
C ILE A 889 29.01 8.65 21.74
N GLU A 890 29.92 8.83 20.79
CA GLU A 890 30.10 10.08 20.04
C GLU A 890 29.85 9.87 18.55
N ALA A 891 29.47 10.93 17.84
CA ALA A 891 29.48 10.92 16.39
C ALA A 891 30.93 10.95 15.89
N LYS A 892 31.24 10.07 14.94
CA LYS A 892 32.56 9.93 14.33
C LYS A 892 33.03 11.25 13.72
N LYS A 893 34.24 11.68 14.08
CA LYS A 893 34.85 12.89 13.52
C LYS A 893 35.48 12.57 12.16
N GLY A 894 35.36 13.49 11.20
CA GLY A 894 36.01 13.34 9.88
C GLY A 894 35.35 12.34 8.93
N VAL A 895 34.00 12.27 8.93
CA VAL A 895 33.29 11.49 7.90
C VAL A 895 33.45 12.18 6.53
N ASP A 896 34.35 11.66 5.70
CA ASP A 896 34.73 12.24 4.41
C ASP A 896 33.67 12.10 3.31
N HIS A 897 32.58 11.34 3.55
CA HIS A 897 31.52 11.15 2.57
C HIS A 897 30.66 12.42 2.42
N TRP A 898 30.61 12.98 1.21
CA TRP A 898 29.97 14.26 0.93
C TRP A 898 28.49 14.34 1.31
N LYS A 899 27.71 13.25 1.18
CA LYS A 899 26.28 13.20 1.61
C LYS A 899 26.06 13.03 3.12
N ALA A 900 27.09 12.63 3.88
CA ALA A 900 26.95 12.36 5.30
C ALA A 900 27.16 13.60 6.18
N LYS A 901 27.64 14.72 5.59
CA LYS A 901 27.97 15.96 6.31
C LYS A 901 26.77 16.65 6.96
N GLY A 902 25.57 16.46 6.41
CA GLY A 902 24.34 17.07 6.91
C GLY A 902 23.60 16.26 7.99
N LEU A 903 24.15 15.13 8.43
CA LEU A 903 23.52 14.28 9.44
C LEU A 903 23.69 14.85 10.85
N ASP A 904 22.60 14.88 11.61
CA ASP A 904 22.54 15.26 13.02
C ASP A 904 22.08 14.07 13.88
N LEU A 905 22.99 13.52 14.68
CA LEU A 905 22.74 12.39 15.56
C LEU A 905 22.38 12.83 17.00
N SER A 906 22.30 14.13 17.28
CA SER A 906 22.09 14.67 18.64
C SER A 906 20.79 14.17 19.28
N ARG A 907 19.69 14.10 18.52
CA ARG A 907 18.39 13.59 18.98
C ARG A 907 18.44 12.11 19.32
N LEU A 908 19.20 11.35 18.54
CA LEU A 908 19.39 9.91 18.76
C LEU A 908 20.19 9.65 20.04
N LEU A 909 21.21 10.46 20.28
CA LEU A 909 22.12 10.34 21.42
C LEU A 909 21.68 11.14 22.65
N TYR A 910 20.43 11.65 22.65
CA TYR A 910 19.88 12.40 23.76
C TYR A 910 19.64 11.51 24.98
N LYS A 911 20.11 11.97 26.14
CA LYS A 911 19.86 11.37 27.45
C LYS A 911 18.76 12.16 28.17
N PRO A 912 17.60 11.56 28.49
CA PRO A 912 16.56 12.24 29.25
C PRO A 912 17.07 12.75 30.61
N ASP A 913 16.82 14.02 30.91
CA ASP A 913 17.07 14.61 32.22
C ASP A 913 15.91 14.29 33.17
N VAL A 914 16.09 13.24 33.99
CA VAL A 914 15.10 12.75 34.95
C VAL A 914 15.72 12.56 36.34
N PRO A 915 14.95 12.69 37.43
CA PRO A 915 15.46 12.45 38.78
C PRO A 915 16.00 11.02 38.94
N ALA A 916 17.05 10.84 39.76
CA ALA A 916 17.73 9.54 39.96
C ALA A 916 16.82 8.39 40.44
N ARG A 917 15.63 8.68 40.95
CA ARG A 917 14.61 7.68 41.32
C ARG A 917 13.98 6.98 40.09
N ILE A 918 14.02 7.61 38.93
CA ILE A 918 13.44 7.08 37.69
C ILE A 918 14.43 6.08 37.11
N ALA A 919 13.99 4.83 36.96
CA ALA A 919 14.83 3.77 36.44
C ALA A 919 15.09 3.98 34.93
N THR A 920 16.34 3.80 34.52
CA THR A 920 16.77 3.86 33.11
C THR A 920 16.89 2.48 32.47
N ARG A 921 16.65 1.41 33.24
CA ARG A 921 16.64 0.01 32.82
C ARG A 921 15.57 -0.77 33.60
N HIS A 922 15.34 -2.04 33.27
CA HIS A 922 14.42 -2.88 34.01
C HIS A 922 14.97 -3.18 35.41
N VAL A 923 14.14 -2.97 36.43
CA VAL A 923 14.48 -3.17 37.86
C VAL A 923 13.37 -3.86 38.65
N GLN A 924 12.16 -3.97 38.09
CA GLN A 924 11.02 -4.59 38.75
C GLN A 924 10.08 -5.27 37.74
N PRO A 925 9.40 -6.37 38.11
CA PRO A 925 8.46 -7.05 37.23
C PRO A 925 7.15 -6.25 37.05
N GLN A 926 6.37 -6.63 36.04
CA GLN A 926 4.98 -6.17 35.86
C GLN A 926 4.02 -6.88 36.83
N GLU A 927 3.01 -6.16 37.31
CA GLU A 927 1.88 -6.75 38.05
C GLU A 927 0.73 -7.05 37.08
N HIS A 928 0.33 -8.31 37.00
CA HIS A 928 -0.65 -8.82 36.02
C HIS A 928 -2.04 -9.04 36.60
N GLY A 929 -2.21 -8.96 37.93
CA GLY A 929 -3.51 -9.08 38.59
C GLY A 929 -4.16 -10.46 38.48
N LEU A 930 -3.35 -11.51 38.26
CA LEU A 930 -3.82 -12.89 38.10
C LEU A 930 -4.39 -13.50 39.38
N ASP A 931 -4.08 -12.92 40.53
CA ASP A 931 -4.63 -13.26 41.85
C ASP A 931 -6.14 -13.00 41.93
N LYS A 932 -6.65 -12.05 41.14
CA LYS A 932 -8.07 -11.67 41.09
C LYS A 932 -8.87 -12.41 40.01
N ALA A 933 -8.22 -13.24 39.20
CA ALA A 933 -8.89 -13.99 38.13
C ALA A 933 -9.88 -15.02 38.72
N LEU A 934 -11.07 -15.14 38.12
CA LEU A 934 -12.08 -16.12 38.53
C LEU A 934 -11.54 -17.56 38.49
N ASP A 935 -10.60 -17.83 37.58
CA ASP A 935 -9.94 -19.13 37.44
C ASP A 935 -9.17 -19.58 38.68
N GLN A 936 -8.74 -18.66 39.56
CA GLN A 936 -8.16 -19.06 40.85
C GLN A 936 -9.17 -19.89 41.65
N LYS A 937 -10.45 -19.49 41.62
CA LYS A 937 -11.52 -20.26 42.25
C LYS A 937 -11.81 -21.56 41.51
N LEU A 938 -11.70 -21.57 40.17
CA LEU A 938 -11.86 -22.80 39.40
C LEU A 938 -10.77 -23.82 39.72
N LEU A 939 -9.50 -23.42 39.85
CA LEU A 939 -8.42 -24.30 40.26
C LEU A 939 -8.68 -24.92 41.65
N GLU A 940 -9.12 -24.10 42.61
CA GLU A 940 -9.45 -24.57 43.96
C GLU A 940 -10.54 -25.66 43.91
N LEU A 941 -11.63 -25.39 43.19
CA LEU A 941 -12.78 -26.28 43.09
C LEU A 941 -12.52 -27.54 42.23
N THR A 942 -11.53 -27.51 41.34
CA THR A 942 -11.20 -28.62 40.43
C THR A 942 -10.02 -29.47 40.88
N ARG A 943 -9.48 -29.24 42.08
CA ARG A 943 -8.29 -29.94 42.58
C ARG A 943 -8.39 -31.47 42.49
N TYR A 944 -9.53 -32.05 42.89
CA TYR A 944 -9.76 -33.50 42.76
C TYR A 944 -9.76 -34.01 41.31
N ALA A 945 -10.21 -33.20 40.35
CA ALA A 945 -10.13 -33.54 38.93
C ALA A 945 -8.68 -33.47 38.42
N LEU A 946 -7.90 -32.49 38.89
CA LEU A 946 -6.51 -32.28 38.49
C LEU A 946 -5.52 -33.24 39.14
N ASP A 947 -5.83 -33.78 40.32
CA ASP A 947 -4.95 -34.69 41.05
C ASP A 947 -5.35 -36.16 40.80
N GLU A 948 -6.65 -36.47 40.79
CA GLU A 948 -7.17 -37.85 40.75
C GLU A 948 -7.96 -38.20 39.49
N LYS A 949 -8.10 -37.26 38.52
CA LYS A 949 -8.90 -37.44 37.29
C LYS A 949 -10.38 -37.79 37.55
N LYS A 950 -10.92 -37.38 38.71
CA LYS A 950 -12.34 -37.55 39.08
C LYS A 950 -13.22 -36.48 38.44
N LYS A 951 -14.48 -36.85 38.15
CA LYS A 951 -15.45 -35.91 37.58
C LYS A 951 -15.85 -34.85 38.61
N VAL A 952 -15.89 -33.59 38.17
CA VAL A 952 -16.28 -32.42 38.97
C VAL A 952 -17.24 -31.55 38.16
N ALA A 953 -18.34 -31.15 38.79
CA ALA A 953 -19.31 -30.21 38.23
C ALA A 953 -19.42 -28.97 39.13
N ILE A 954 -19.32 -27.78 38.54
CA ILE A 954 -19.27 -26.50 39.24
C ILE A 954 -20.33 -25.57 38.62
N GLN A 955 -20.99 -24.76 39.45
CA GLN A 955 -21.85 -23.68 39.00
C GLN A 955 -21.46 -22.36 39.68
N LEU A 956 -21.22 -21.29 38.89
CA LEU A 956 -20.79 -19.99 39.40
C LEU A 956 -21.47 -18.82 38.65
N PRO A 957 -21.69 -17.66 39.30
CA PRO A 957 -22.09 -16.45 38.59
C PRO A 957 -20.93 -15.89 37.76
N ILE A 958 -21.23 -15.22 36.64
CA ILE A 958 -20.23 -14.54 35.80
C ILE A 958 -20.68 -13.12 35.42
N ARG A 959 -19.70 -12.22 35.28
CA ARG A 959 -19.89 -10.81 34.91
C ARG A 959 -18.85 -10.45 33.83
N ASN A 960 -19.14 -9.41 33.05
CA ASN A 960 -18.27 -8.97 31.94
C ASN A 960 -16.84 -8.57 32.37
N ILE A 961 -16.62 -8.26 33.65
CA ILE A 961 -15.30 -8.03 34.25
C ILE A 961 -14.46 -9.31 34.38
N HIS A 962 -15.11 -10.50 34.40
CA HIS A 962 -14.45 -11.79 34.44
C HIS A 962 -14.03 -12.18 33.02
N ARG A 963 -12.77 -11.86 32.70
CA ARG A 963 -12.15 -12.06 31.39
C ARG A 963 -11.33 -13.35 31.41
N THR A 964 -11.19 -13.97 30.25
CA THR A 964 -10.34 -15.16 30.02
C THR A 964 -10.68 -16.36 30.91
N VAL A 965 -11.95 -16.49 31.30
CA VAL A 965 -12.39 -17.56 32.20
C VAL A 965 -12.19 -18.93 31.55
N GLY A 966 -11.52 -19.83 32.26
CA GLY A 966 -11.18 -21.20 31.87
C GLY A 966 -9.75 -21.38 31.34
N ALA A 967 -9.05 -20.31 30.93
CA ALA A 967 -7.74 -20.42 30.29
C ALA A 967 -6.63 -20.84 31.26
N LEU A 968 -6.67 -20.35 32.50
CA LEU A 968 -5.66 -20.69 33.51
C LEU A 968 -5.84 -22.14 33.97
N LEU A 969 -7.09 -22.58 34.14
CA LEU A 969 -7.38 -24.00 34.34
C LEU A 969 -6.92 -24.87 33.16
N ALA A 970 -7.19 -24.45 31.91
CA ALA A 970 -6.76 -25.17 30.72
C ALA A 970 -5.23 -25.27 30.63
N GLY A 971 -4.52 -24.20 30.95
CA GLY A 971 -3.06 -24.17 31.05
C GLY A 971 -2.53 -25.15 32.09
N GLU A 972 -3.15 -25.23 33.27
CA GLU A 972 -2.75 -26.20 34.30
C GLU A 972 -2.99 -27.66 33.86
N ILE A 973 -4.11 -27.93 33.19
CA ILE A 973 -4.40 -29.26 32.61
C ILE A 973 -3.32 -29.63 31.57
N ALA A 974 -3.05 -28.73 30.62
CA ALA A 974 -2.06 -28.97 29.57
C ALA A 974 -0.65 -29.16 30.12
N ARG A 975 -0.29 -28.42 31.19
CA ARG A 975 1.01 -28.55 31.85
C ARG A 975 1.19 -29.91 32.52
N ARG A 976 0.13 -30.47 33.12
CA ARG A 976 0.18 -31.78 33.80
C ARG A 976 0.12 -32.96 32.84
N TYR A 977 -0.68 -32.83 31.78
CA TYR A 977 -1.08 -33.98 30.96
C TYR A 977 -0.73 -33.85 29.46
N GLY A 978 -0.16 -32.73 29.03
CA GLY A 978 0.16 -32.47 27.62
C GLY A 978 -1.06 -32.58 26.71
N ALA A 979 -0.85 -33.00 25.47
CA ALA A 979 -1.92 -33.23 24.48
C ALA A 979 -2.95 -34.30 24.89
N GLU A 980 -2.58 -35.28 25.73
CA GLU A 980 -3.51 -36.33 26.18
C GLU A 980 -4.65 -35.75 27.02
N SER A 981 -4.35 -34.70 27.80
CA SER A 981 -5.29 -33.98 28.64
C SER A 981 -6.05 -34.88 29.64
N LEU A 982 -7.17 -34.38 30.17
CA LEU A 982 -8.11 -35.16 30.98
C LEU A 982 -9.12 -35.92 30.11
N PRO A 983 -9.67 -37.05 30.60
CA PRO A 983 -10.79 -37.72 29.95
C PRO A 983 -11.97 -36.76 29.68
N LYS A 984 -12.73 -36.99 28.60
CA LYS A 984 -13.85 -36.11 28.21
C LYS A 984 -14.90 -36.02 29.33
N GLY A 985 -15.35 -34.80 29.65
CA GLY A 985 -16.36 -34.54 30.68
C GLY A 985 -15.84 -34.75 32.12
N THR A 986 -14.54 -34.59 32.35
CA THR A 986 -13.97 -34.65 33.70
C THR A 986 -14.29 -33.38 34.48
N ILE A 987 -14.25 -32.21 33.84
CA ILE A 987 -14.60 -30.94 34.47
C ILE A 987 -15.73 -30.29 33.69
N GLU A 988 -16.84 -30.00 34.37
CA GLU A 988 -17.98 -29.28 33.82
C GLU A 988 -18.25 -28.02 34.64
N CYS A 989 -18.10 -26.85 34.04
CA CYS A 989 -18.37 -25.57 34.67
C CYS A 989 -19.57 -24.91 34.00
N LYS A 990 -20.65 -24.69 34.76
CA LYS A 990 -21.80 -23.89 34.34
C LYS A 990 -21.68 -22.47 34.91
N PHE A 991 -21.87 -21.48 34.05
CA PHE A 991 -21.89 -20.07 34.40
C PHE A 991 -23.25 -19.46 34.09
N VAL A 992 -23.66 -18.50 34.92
CA VAL A 992 -24.90 -17.73 34.73
C VAL A 992 -24.57 -16.24 34.77
N GLY A 993 -24.90 -15.51 33.70
CA GLY A 993 -24.63 -14.07 33.58
C GLY A 993 -23.97 -13.68 32.26
N SER A 994 -23.18 -12.62 32.26
CA SER A 994 -22.51 -12.08 31.06
C SER A 994 -21.01 -12.35 31.18
N ALA A 995 -20.40 -13.06 30.23
CA ALA A 995 -18.97 -13.37 30.27
C ALA A 995 -18.14 -12.26 29.59
N GLY A 996 -17.01 -11.89 30.19
CA GLY A 996 -16.08 -10.94 29.58
C GLY A 996 -15.36 -11.50 28.34
N GLN A 997 -14.40 -10.72 27.83
CA GLN A 997 -13.58 -11.11 26.69
C GLN A 997 -12.87 -12.44 26.91
N SER A 998 -12.66 -13.21 25.83
CA SER A 998 -11.87 -14.45 25.82
C SER A 998 -12.42 -15.59 26.67
N PHE A 999 -13.75 -15.67 26.85
CA PHE A 999 -14.38 -16.79 27.56
C PHE A 999 -14.03 -18.14 26.91
N GLY A 1000 -13.47 -19.06 27.69
CA GLY A 1000 -13.02 -20.37 27.21
C GLY A 1000 -11.84 -20.32 26.25
N ALA A 1001 -11.05 -19.26 26.25
CA ALA A 1001 -9.79 -19.21 25.50
C ALA A 1001 -8.88 -20.38 25.89
N PHE A 1002 -8.22 -20.97 24.89
CA PHE A 1002 -7.31 -22.11 25.04
C PHE A 1002 -7.94 -23.34 25.72
N CYS A 1003 -9.25 -23.52 25.61
CA CYS A 1003 -9.92 -24.70 26.18
C CYS A 1003 -9.32 -26.02 25.65
N VAL A 1004 -9.23 -27.03 26.52
CA VAL A 1004 -8.57 -28.32 26.28
C VAL A 1004 -9.53 -29.50 26.48
N PRO A 1005 -9.24 -30.70 25.93
CA PRO A 1005 -10.08 -31.88 26.15
C PRO A 1005 -10.28 -32.17 27.63
N GLY A 1006 -11.49 -32.60 27.99
CA GLY A 1006 -11.87 -32.87 29.39
C GLY A 1006 -12.52 -31.69 30.12
N LEU A 1007 -12.36 -30.47 29.61
CA LEU A 1007 -13.05 -29.27 30.10
C LEU A 1007 -14.30 -28.95 29.28
N THR A 1008 -15.43 -28.76 29.96
CA THR A 1008 -16.69 -28.27 29.39
C THR A 1008 -17.11 -26.99 30.09
N LEU A 1009 -17.31 -25.93 29.31
CA LEU A 1009 -17.79 -24.63 29.79
C LEU A 1009 -19.18 -24.37 29.22
N THR A 1010 -20.17 -24.19 30.08
CA THR A 1010 -21.55 -23.88 29.70
C THR A 1010 -21.92 -22.51 30.23
N LEU A 1011 -22.45 -21.63 29.39
CA LEU A 1011 -22.87 -20.29 29.75
C LEU A 1011 -24.37 -20.11 29.44
N GLU A 1012 -25.14 -19.86 30.49
CA GLU A 1012 -26.52 -19.39 30.39
C GLU A 1012 -26.52 -17.86 30.50
N GLY A 1013 -26.67 -17.18 29.37
CA GLY A 1013 -26.46 -15.74 29.25
C GLY A 1013 -25.84 -15.36 27.90
N GLU A 1014 -24.85 -14.47 27.94
CA GLU A 1014 -24.17 -13.89 26.77
C GLU A 1014 -22.66 -13.82 27.00
N ALA A 1015 -21.86 -13.78 25.93
CA ALA A 1015 -20.42 -13.58 26.01
C ALA A 1015 -19.96 -12.42 25.12
N ASN A 1016 -18.89 -11.75 25.50
CA ASN A 1016 -18.25 -10.74 24.65
C ASN A 1016 -17.38 -11.42 23.56
N ASP A 1017 -16.42 -10.70 22.99
CA ASP A 1017 -15.52 -11.14 21.93
C ASP A 1017 -14.59 -12.29 22.34
N TYR A 1018 -14.01 -12.93 21.33
CA TYR A 1018 -12.93 -13.93 21.46
C TYR A 1018 -13.32 -15.23 22.17
N LEU A 1019 -14.62 -15.56 22.27
CA LEU A 1019 -15.03 -16.84 22.82
C LEU A 1019 -14.33 -18.01 22.09
N GLY A 1020 -13.74 -18.92 22.87
CA GLY A 1020 -13.01 -20.08 22.36
C GLY A 1020 -11.75 -19.73 21.56
N LYS A 1021 -11.20 -18.53 21.70
CA LYS A 1021 -9.92 -18.12 21.09
C LYS A 1021 -8.82 -19.15 21.36
N GLY A 1022 -8.16 -19.60 20.30
CA GLY A 1022 -7.05 -20.57 20.38
C GLY A 1022 -7.40 -21.90 21.05
N MET A 1023 -8.68 -22.29 21.16
CA MET A 1023 -9.05 -23.55 21.80
C MET A 1023 -8.39 -24.76 21.10
N SER A 1024 -7.87 -25.68 21.90
CA SER A 1024 -7.16 -26.89 21.46
C SER A 1024 -7.97 -28.18 21.73
N GLY A 1025 -9.13 -28.06 22.36
CA GLY A 1025 -10.09 -29.13 22.57
C GLY A 1025 -11.29 -28.68 23.40
N GLY A 1026 -11.88 -29.63 24.12
CA GLY A 1026 -12.96 -29.33 25.05
C GLY A 1026 -14.29 -28.99 24.38
N LYS A 1027 -15.20 -28.44 25.18
CA LYS A 1027 -16.54 -28.07 24.73
C LYS A 1027 -16.99 -26.73 25.34
N ILE A 1028 -17.51 -25.84 24.51
CA ILE A 1028 -18.13 -24.58 24.95
C ILE A 1028 -19.58 -24.55 24.49
N VAL A 1029 -20.49 -24.20 25.38
CA VAL A 1029 -21.93 -24.11 25.11
C VAL A 1029 -22.43 -22.75 25.58
N VAL A 1030 -23.11 -21.99 24.72
CA VAL A 1030 -23.72 -20.71 25.07
C VAL A 1030 -25.18 -20.72 24.63
N TYR A 1031 -26.08 -20.31 25.52
CA TYR A 1031 -27.49 -20.09 25.20
C TYR A 1031 -28.03 -18.94 26.05
N ALA A 1032 -28.96 -18.17 25.48
CA ALA A 1032 -29.65 -17.13 26.23
C ALA A 1032 -30.40 -17.70 27.44
N PRO A 1033 -30.63 -16.91 28.51
CA PRO A 1033 -31.39 -17.37 29.67
C PRO A 1033 -32.74 -17.97 29.26
N ARG A 1034 -33.17 -19.04 29.93
CA ARG A 1034 -34.44 -19.71 29.57
C ARG A 1034 -35.67 -18.81 29.66
N THR A 1035 -35.56 -17.71 30.39
CA THR A 1035 -36.58 -16.68 30.58
C THR A 1035 -36.45 -15.49 29.61
N ALA A 1036 -35.55 -15.56 28.62
CA ALA A 1036 -35.37 -14.49 27.65
C ALA A 1036 -36.67 -14.27 26.85
N ALA A 1037 -37.08 -13.00 26.72
CA ALA A 1037 -38.31 -12.63 26.01
C ALA A 1037 -38.11 -12.43 24.49
N PHE A 1038 -36.86 -12.47 24.01
CA PHE A 1038 -36.50 -12.33 22.60
C PHE A 1038 -36.11 -13.68 22.00
N ASP A 1039 -36.21 -13.81 20.67
CA ASP A 1039 -35.70 -14.98 19.94
C ASP A 1039 -34.17 -14.91 19.86
N PRO A 1040 -33.42 -15.85 20.47
CA PRO A 1040 -31.97 -15.86 20.40
C PRO A 1040 -31.45 -15.93 18.96
N ALA A 1041 -32.16 -16.61 18.04
CA ALA A 1041 -31.72 -16.79 16.66
C ALA A 1041 -31.64 -15.47 15.87
N GLU A 1042 -32.35 -14.44 16.31
CA GLU A 1042 -32.37 -13.11 15.68
C GLU A 1042 -31.47 -12.09 16.40
N ASN A 1043 -30.89 -12.46 17.54
CA ASN A 1043 -30.15 -11.54 18.41
C ASN A 1043 -28.68 -11.98 18.60
N ILE A 1044 -27.79 -11.00 18.77
CA ILE A 1044 -26.38 -11.26 19.06
C ILE A 1044 -26.27 -11.72 20.52
N VAL A 1045 -25.76 -12.93 20.72
CA VAL A 1045 -25.53 -13.55 22.04
C VAL A 1045 -24.03 -13.66 22.34
N VAL A 1046 -23.19 -13.60 21.31
CA VAL A 1046 -21.73 -13.62 21.42
C VAL A 1046 -21.08 -12.59 20.50
N GLY A 1047 -19.94 -12.02 20.91
CA GLY A 1047 -19.26 -10.93 20.20
C GLY A 1047 -18.54 -11.34 18.90
N ASN A 1048 -17.36 -10.76 18.68
CA ASN A 1048 -16.56 -10.84 17.46
C ASN A 1048 -15.35 -11.77 17.59
N THR A 1049 -14.79 -12.17 16.44
CA THR A 1049 -13.51 -12.92 16.35
C THR A 1049 -13.51 -14.20 17.21
N LEU A 1050 -14.66 -14.89 17.24
CA LEU A 1050 -14.78 -16.17 17.93
C LEU A 1050 -13.92 -17.25 17.28
N LEU A 1051 -13.43 -18.18 18.10
CA LEU A 1051 -12.65 -19.34 17.67
C LEU A 1051 -11.38 -18.97 16.90
N TYR A 1052 -10.85 -17.77 17.13
CA TYR A 1052 -9.68 -17.28 16.41
C TYR A 1052 -8.51 -18.25 16.53
N GLY A 1053 -8.11 -18.84 15.41
CA GLY A 1053 -6.98 -19.77 15.36
C GLY A 1053 -7.21 -21.12 16.04
N ALA A 1054 -8.46 -21.50 16.35
CA ALA A 1054 -8.75 -22.72 17.10
C ALA A 1054 -8.18 -23.99 16.41
N THR A 1055 -7.60 -24.92 17.17
CA THR A 1055 -7.00 -26.18 16.67
C THR A 1055 -7.60 -27.44 17.31
N GLY A 1056 -8.80 -27.34 17.89
CA GLY A 1056 -9.72 -28.46 18.08
C GLY A 1056 -10.78 -28.24 19.17
N GLY A 1057 -11.89 -28.96 19.12
CA GLY A 1057 -12.96 -28.94 20.14
C GLY A 1057 -14.36 -28.69 19.54
N ARG A 1058 -15.36 -28.45 20.41
CA ARG A 1058 -16.76 -28.28 19.99
C ARG A 1058 -17.40 -27.03 20.60
N VAL A 1059 -18.07 -26.22 19.77
CA VAL A 1059 -18.78 -25.03 20.22
C VAL A 1059 -20.22 -25.02 19.73
N PHE A 1060 -21.16 -24.72 20.63
CA PHE A 1060 -22.59 -24.68 20.35
C PHE A 1060 -23.16 -23.37 20.88
N ILE A 1061 -23.66 -22.51 20.00
CA ILE A 1061 -24.14 -21.16 20.33
C ILE A 1061 -25.59 -21.04 19.88
N SER A 1062 -26.52 -20.98 20.83
CA SER A 1062 -27.93 -20.69 20.54
C SER A 1062 -28.14 -19.18 20.51
N GLY A 1063 -27.83 -18.63 19.35
CA GLY A 1063 -27.99 -17.22 18.99
C GLY A 1063 -27.00 -16.79 17.91
N ARG A 1064 -27.01 -15.49 17.56
CA ARG A 1064 -26.11 -14.93 16.55
C ARG A 1064 -24.76 -14.55 17.15
N ALA A 1065 -23.71 -14.70 16.35
CA ALA A 1065 -22.38 -14.16 16.60
C ALA A 1065 -22.17 -12.86 15.81
N GLY A 1066 -21.24 -12.02 16.28
CA GLY A 1066 -20.76 -10.85 15.58
C GLY A 1066 -19.88 -11.18 14.36
N GLU A 1067 -18.96 -10.27 14.06
CA GLU A 1067 -18.08 -10.34 12.91
C GLU A 1067 -16.95 -11.37 13.08
N ARG A 1068 -16.36 -11.81 11.96
CA ARG A 1068 -15.14 -12.66 11.93
C ARG A 1068 -15.29 -13.96 12.70
N PHE A 1069 -16.50 -14.50 12.77
CA PHE A 1069 -16.76 -15.79 13.39
C PHE A 1069 -15.92 -16.90 12.73
N ALA A 1070 -15.21 -17.68 13.54
CA ALA A 1070 -14.34 -18.77 13.08
C ALA A 1070 -13.17 -18.31 12.18
N VAL A 1071 -12.72 -17.07 12.33
CA VAL A 1071 -11.53 -16.57 11.63
C VAL A 1071 -10.32 -17.45 11.96
N ARG A 1072 -9.56 -17.87 10.93
CA ARG A 1072 -8.42 -18.78 11.08
C ARG A 1072 -8.73 -20.11 11.79
N ASN A 1073 -9.98 -20.56 11.85
CA ASN A 1073 -10.31 -21.86 12.43
C ASN A 1073 -9.56 -22.98 11.69
N SER A 1074 -8.92 -23.85 12.46
CA SER A 1074 -8.00 -24.89 12.00
C SER A 1074 -8.36 -26.27 12.54
N GLY A 1075 -9.52 -26.43 13.17
CA GLY A 1075 -9.94 -27.74 13.68
C GLY A 1075 -11.18 -27.78 14.57
N CYS A 1076 -11.74 -26.63 14.98
CA CYS A 1076 -12.95 -26.60 15.80
C CYS A 1076 -14.20 -26.95 14.99
N ARG A 1077 -15.13 -27.67 15.61
CA ARG A 1077 -16.48 -27.91 15.10
C ARG A 1077 -17.48 -26.99 15.80
N ALA A 1078 -18.17 -26.13 15.05
CA ALA A 1078 -19.03 -25.11 15.63
C ALA A 1078 -20.43 -25.11 15.00
N VAL A 1079 -21.46 -24.87 15.82
CA VAL A 1079 -22.83 -24.59 15.37
C VAL A 1079 -23.28 -23.27 15.97
N VAL A 1080 -23.81 -22.38 15.14
CA VAL A 1080 -24.27 -21.03 15.48
C VAL A 1080 -25.54 -20.69 14.71
N GLU A 1081 -26.39 -19.80 15.21
CA GLU A 1081 -27.69 -19.49 14.61
C GLU A 1081 -27.68 -18.28 13.68
N GLY A 1082 -26.54 -17.60 13.55
CA GLY A 1082 -26.28 -16.56 12.56
C GLY A 1082 -24.93 -15.91 12.81
N VAL A 1083 -24.36 -15.23 11.81
CA VAL A 1083 -23.04 -14.58 11.92
C VAL A 1083 -23.03 -13.22 11.21
N GLY A 1084 -22.15 -12.32 11.66
CA GLY A 1084 -21.87 -11.04 11.01
C GLY A 1084 -20.99 -11.17 9.76
N ASP A 1085 -20.36 -10.05 9.38
CA ASP A 1085 -19.44 -9.98 8.22
C ASP A 1085 -18.18 -10.83 8.46
N HIS A 1086 -17.55 -11.30 7.38
CA HIS A 1086 -16.28 -12.03 7.38
C HIS A 1086 -16.30 -13.40 8.12
N GLY A 1087 -17.45 -14.08 8.17
CA GLY A 1087 -17.53 -15.43 8.72
C GLY A 1087 -16.61 -16.42 7.98
N CYS A 1088 -15.95 -17.31 8.74
CA CYS A 1088 -14.99 -18.32 8.25
C CYS A 1088 -13.78 -17.76 7.47
N GLU A 1089 -13.43 -16.49 7.67
CA GLU A 1089 -12.28 -15.88 6.99
C GLU A 1089 -10.97 -16.59 7.35
N TYR A 1090 -10.13 -16.87 6.36
CA TYR A 1090 -8.87 -17.61 6.50
C TYR A 1090 -9.00 -18.99 7.18
N MET A 1091 -10.19 -19.60 7.23
CA MET A 1091 -10.35 -20.94 7.80
C MET A 1091 -9.53 -21.97 7.01
N THR A 1092 -8.78 -22.82 7.73
CA THR A 1092 -7.90 -23.87 7.16
C THR A 1092 -8.30 -25.28 7.60
N GLY A 1093 -9.28 -25.41 8.49
CA GLY A 1093 -9.77 -26.70 8.97
C GLY A 1093 -10.92 -26.57 9.95
N GLY A 1094 -11.56 -27.69 10.28
CA GLY A 1094 -12.76 -27.73 11.13
C GLY A 1094 -14.06 -27.75 10.33
N VAL A 1095 -15.19 -27.68 11.04
CA VAL A 1095 -16.54 -27.71 10.45
C VAL A 1095 -17.39 -26.63 11.10
N VAL A 1096 -18.00 -25.76 10.29
CA VAL A 1096 -18.88 -24.69 10.78
C VAL A 1096 -20.28 -24.90 10.23
N VAL A 1097 -21.29 -24.83 11.08
CA VAL A 1097 -22.71 -24.88 10.69
C VAL A 1097 -23.38 -23.59 11.13
N VAL A 1098 -23.99 -22.86 10.19
CA VAL A 1098 -24.74 -21.63 10.42
C VAL A 1098 -26.22 -21.89 10.15
N LEU A 1099 -27.06 -21.80 11.19
CA LEU A 1099 -28.51 -22.10 11.15
C LEU A 1099 -29.38 -20.87 10.84
N GLY A 1100 -28.79 -19.83 10.26
CA GLY A 1100 -29.45 -18.57 9.92
C GLY A 1100 -28.58 -17.70 9.01
N THR A 1101 -28.79 -16.39 9.08
CA THR A 1101 -28.20 -15.44 8.13
C THR A 1101 -26.70 -15.22 8.35
N THR A 1102 -26.01 -14.86 7.28
CA THR A 1102 -24.59 -14.47 7.26
C THR A 1102 -24.45 -13.00 6.80
N GLY A 1103 -23.37 -12.36 7.24
CA GLY A 1103 -22.89 -11.10 6.69
C GLY A 1103 -22.09 -11.25 5.40
N ARG A 1104 -21.51 -10.14 4.93
CA ARG A 1104 -20.73 -10.02 3.69
C ARG A 1104 -19.37 -10.68 3.79
N ASN A 1105 -18.76 -10.95 2.63
CA ASN A 1105 -17.39 -11.45 2.48
C ASN A 1105 -17.12 -12.76 3.25
N PHE A 1106 -18.15 -13.61 3.38
CA PHE A 1106 -18.01 -14.93 4.01
C PHE A 1106 -16.99 -15.79 3.25
N ALA A 1107 -16.20 -16.58 3.97
CA ALA A 1107 -15.17 -17.49 3.46
C ALA A 1107 -14.01 -16.82 2.68
N ALA A 1108 -13.80 -15.51 2.82
CA ALA A 1108 -12.63 -14.86 2.23
C ALA A 1108 -11.33 -15.47 2.74
N GLY A 1109 -10.43 -15.86 1.83
CA GLY A 1109 -9.17 -16.52 2.18
C GLY A 1109 -9.32 -17.92 2.80
N MET A 1110 -10.53 -18.50 2.82
CA MET A 1110 -10.76 -19.86 3.34
C MET A 1110 -10.09 -20.87 2.42
N SER A 1111 -9.06 -21.55 2.90
CA SER A 1111 -8.26 -22.50 2.14
C SER A 1111 -8.44 -23.95 2.58
N GLY A 1112 -9.17 -24.21 3.67
CA GLY A 1112 -9.47 -25.55 4.15
C GLY A 1112 -10.59 -25.63 5.19
N GLY A 1113 -11.13 -26.83 5.39
CA GLY A 1113 -12.32 -27.06 6.21
C GLY A 1113 -13.63 -26.98 5.41
N ILE A 1114 -14.76 -27.19 6.08
CA ILE A 1114 -16.10 -27.18 5.47
C ILE A 1114 -17.03 -26.27 6.26
N ALA A 1115 -17.85 -25.49 5.57
CA ALA A 1115 -18.95 -24.76 6.20
C ALA A 1115 -20.30 -25.13 5.56
N PHE A 1116 -21.34 -25.25 6.37
CA PHE A 1116 -22.73 -25.45 5.96
C PHE A 1116 -23.55 -24.23 6.39
N VAL A 1117 -24.22 -23.59 5.44
CA VAL A 1117 -25.01 -22.38 5.69
C VAL A 1117 -26.45 -22.64 5.28
N LEU A 1118 -27.39 -22.37 6.18
CA LEU A 1118 -28.82 -22.44 5.88
C LEU A 1118 -29.23 -21.20 5.07
N ASP A 1119 -29.44 -21.35 3.77
CA ASP A 1119 -29.80 -20.27 2.85
C ASP A 1119 -31.29 -20.36 2.45
N VAL A 1120 -32.16 -19.91 3.35
CA VAL A 1120 -33.62 -19.98 3.13
C VAL A 1120 -34.08 -19.08 1.97
N GLU A 1121 -33.39 -17.96 1.74
CA GLU A 1121 -33.75 -16.93 0.76
C GLU A 1121 -33.00 -17.06 -0.57
N ALA A 1122 -32.08 -18.02 -0.71
CA ALA A 1122 -31.19 -18.18 -1.87
C ALA A 1122 -30.33 -16.92 -2.17
N THR A 1123 -29.91 -16.19 -1.13
CA THR A 1123 -29.12 -14.94 -1.29
C THR A 1123 -27.68 -15.07 -0.80
N PHE A 1124 -27.27 -16.22 -0.26
CA PHE A 1124 -25.95 -16.40 0.33
C PHE A 1124 -24.81 -16.20 -0.67
N ALA A 1125 -25.01 -16.57 -1.93
CA ALA A 1125 -24.00 -16.43 -2.99
C ALA A 1125 -23.52 -14.98 -3.18
N GLN A 1126 -24.39 -13.99 -2.96
CA GLN A 1126 -24.05 -12.56 -3.08
C GLN A 1126 -23.19 -12.06 -1.90
N ARG A 1127 -23.18 -12.81 -0.79
CA ARG A 1127 -22.47 -12.46 0.45
C ARG A 1127 -21.20 -13.30 0.63
N CYS A 1128 -21.02 -14.35 -0.16
CA CYS A 1128 -19.85 -15.22 -0.11
C CYS A 1128 -18.75 -14.71 -1.05
N ASN A 1129 -17.49 -14.75 -0.59
CA ASN A 1129 -16.33 -14.46 -1.42
C ASN A 1129 -15.91 -15.70 -2.19
N LEU A 1130 -16.22 -15.76 -3.48
CA LEU A 1130 -15.95 -16.90 -4.36
C LEU A 1130 -14.50 -16.95 -4.89
N GLY A 1131 -13.59 -16.13 -4.36
CA GLY A 1131 -12.21 -16.06 -4.84
C GLY A 1131 -11.38 -17.33 -4.62
N MET A 1132 -11.74 -18.16 -3.62
CA MET A 1132 -11.03 -19.40 -3.27
C MET A 1132 -11.94 -20.58 -2.93
N VAL A 1133 -13.26 -20.40 -3.02
CA VAL A 1133 -14.26 -21.41 -2.62
C VAL A 1133 -15.36 -21.52 -3.65
N ASP A 1134 -15.98 -22.68 -3.73
CA ASP A 1134 -17.23 -22.91 -4.46
C ASP A 1134 -18.39 -23.16 -3.49
N LEU A 1135 -19.59 -22.95 -4.01
CA LEU A 1135 -20.84 -23.24 -3.33
C LEU A 1135 -21.48 -24.49 -3.96
N GLU A 1136 -21.79 -25.48 -3.14
CA GLU A 1136 -22.33 -26.77 -3.56
C GLU A 1136 -23.61 -27.11 -2.79
N PRO A 1137 -24.55 -27.87 -3.38
CA PRO A 1137 -25.62 -28.49 -2.60
C PRO A 1137 -25.03 -29.59 -1.68
N VAL A 1138 -25.69 -29.86 -0.55
CA VAL A 1138 -25.32 -30.96 0.36
C VAL A 1138 -25.76 -32.32 -0.21
N ALA A 1139 -25.07 -32.77 -1.25
CA ALA A 1139 -25.39 -34.00 -1.98
C ALA A 1139 -24.70 -35.25 -1.40
N ASP A 1140 -23.48 -35.12 -0.89
CA ASP A 1140 -22.68 -36.23 -0.36
C ASP A 1140 -23.35 -36.85 0.90
N PRO A 1141 -23.61 -38.17 0.94
CA PRO A 1141 -24.17 -38.85 2.11
C PRO A 1141 -23.37 -38.63 3.41
N GLU A 1142 -22.04 -38.51 3.34
CA GLU A 1142 -21.20 -38.25 4.52
C GLU A 1142 -21.44 -36.85 5.07
N ASP A 1143 -21.54 -35.85 4.18
CA ASP A 1143 -21.82 -34.47 4.55
C ASP A 1143 -23.23 -34.33 5.16
N ARG A 1144 -24.23 -35.02 4.60
CA ARG A 1144 -25.60 -35.04 5.14
C ARG A 1144 -25.64 -35.57 6.57
N THR A 1145 -24.95 -36.69 6.80
CA THR A 1145 -24.88 -37.32 8.13
C THR A 1145 -24.17 -36.41 9.12
N LEU A 1146 -23.02 -35.86 8.73
CA LEU A 1146 -22.24 -34.94 9.57
C LEU A 1146 -23.05 -33.70 9.96
N LEU A 1147 -23.74 -33.09 8.99
CA LEU A 1147 -24.56 -31.92 9.22
C LEU A 1147 -25.70 -32.23 10.21
N GLU A 1148 -26.44 -33.32 10.00
CA GLU A 1148 -27.54 -33.73 10.88
C GLU A 1148 -27.06 -34.02 12.31
N GLU A 1149 -25.93 -34.72 12.47
CA GLU A 1149 -25.30 -34.97 13.78
C GLU A 1149 -24.92 -33.67 14.49
N MET A 1150 -24.38 -32.69 13.78
CA MET A 1150 -24.01 -31.39 14.35
C MET A 1150 -25.24 -30.60 14.81
N VAL A 1151 -26.32 -30.57 14.02
CA VAL A 1151 -27.57 -29.91 14.43
C VAL A 1151 -28.24 -30.62 15.61
N LYS A 1152 -28.24 -31.96 15.63
CA LYS A 1152 -28.71 -32.76 16.78
C LYS A 1152 -27.89 -32.47 18.04
N ALA A 1153 -26.56 -32.42 17.92
CA ALA A 1153 -25.69 -32.09 19.05
C ALA A 1153 -25.94 -30.66 19.57
N HIS A 1154 -26.17 -29.70 18.65
CA HIS A 1154 -26.53 -28.33 19.00
C HIS A 1154 -27.82 -28.29 19.81
N TYR A 1155 -28.88 -28.96 19.33
CA TYR A 1155 -30.14 -29.08 20.07
C TYR A 1155 -29.94 -29.73 21.45
N ASN A 1156 -29.22 -30.84 21.53
CA ASN A 1156 -29.01 -31.57 22.79
C ASN A 1156 -28.25 -30.75 23.85
N HIS A 1157 -27.34 -29.86 23.43
CA HIS A 1157 -26.56 -29.05 24.36
C HIS A 1157 -27.19 -27.70 24.69
N THR A 1158 -27.97 -27.11 23.78
CA THR A 1158 -28.52 -25.77 23.95
C THR A 1158 -30.03 -25.76 24.20
N ALA A 1159 -30.73 -26.83 23.85
CA ALA A 1159 -32.19 -26.87 23.69
C ALA A 1159 -32.70 -25.73 22.80
N SER A 1160 -31.98 -25.45 21.70
CA SER A 1160 -32.33 -24.44 20.70
C SER A 1160 -33.67 -24.75 20.02
N GLU A 1161 -34.59 -23.79 20.07
CA GLU A 1161 -35.89 -23.87 19.40
C GLU A 1161 -35.74 -23.90 17.87
N ARG A 1162 -34.79 -23.12 17.34
CA ARG A 1162 -34.42 -23.12 15.92
C ARG A 1162 -34.00 -24.52 15.48
N ALA A 1163 -33.05 -25.12 16.18
CA ALA A 1163 -32.56 -26.46 15.86
C ALA A 1163 -33.67 -27.51 15.96
N ARG A 1164 -34.52 -27.43 16.99
CA ARG A 1164 -35.69 -28.30 17.16
C ARG A 1164 -36.61 -28.25 15.94
N THR A 1165 -36.94 -27.05 15.49
CA THR A 1165 -37.82 -26.81 14.33
C THR A 1165 -37.21 -27.34 13.04
N LEU A 1166 -35.91 -27.10 12.81
CA LEU A 1166 -35.21 -27.59 11.61
C LEU A 1166 -35.17 -29.13 11.57
N LEU A 1167 -34.86 -29.78 12.70
CA LEU A 1167 -34.80 -31.24 12.81
C LEU A 1167 -36.18 -31.90 12.60
N ALA A 1168 -37.25 -31.25 13.04
CA ALA A 1168 -38.62 -31.75 12.83
C ALA A 1168 -39.03 -31.80 11.36
N ARG A 1169 -38.40 -30.98 10.50
CA ARG A 1169 -38.68 -30.87 9.05
C ARG A 1169 -37.44 -31.15 8.20
N TRP A 1170 -36.54 -32.01 8.68
CA TRP A 1170 -35.22 -32.21 8.08
C TRP A 1170 -35.21 -32.50 6.57
N PRO A 1171 -36.10 -33.37 6.02
CA PRO A 1171 -36.14 -33.62 4.57
C PRO A 1171 -36.44 -32.39 3.72
N GLU A 1172 -37.22 -31.43 4.26
CA GLU A 1172 -37.60 -30.20 3.57
C GLU A 1172 -36.55 -29.09 3.71
N VAL A 1173 -35.80 -29.11 4.82
CA VAL A 1173 -34.78 -28.10 5.15
C VAL A 1173 -33.44 -28.45 4.54
N LEU A 1174 -33.06 -29.73 4.48
CA LEU A 1174 -31.75 -30.17 3.99
C LEU A 1174 -31.39 -29.61 2.60
N PRO A 1175 -32.29 -29.55 1.61
CA PRO A 1175 -31.98 -28.96 0.30
C PRO A 1175 -31.69 -27.44 0.32
N LYS A 1176 -32.03 -26.75 1.43
CA LYS A 1176 -31.78 -25.30 1.61
C LYS A 1176 -30.40 -25.01 2.23
N PHE A 1177 -29.64 -26.04 2.60
CA PHE A 1177 -28.26 -25.84 3.03
C PHE A 1177 -27.33 -25.75 1.82
N VAL A 1178 -26.40 -24.80 1.91
CA VAL A 1178 -25.29 -24.64 0.97
C VAL A 1178 -24.01 -25.07 1.67
N LYS A 1179 -23.24 -25.92 1.00
CA LYS A 1179 -21.88 -26.30 1.40
C LYS A 1179 -20.88 -25.32 0.77
N VAL A 1180 -19.97 -24.80 1.57
CA VAL A 1180 -18.83 -24.00 1.12
C VAL A 1180 -17.59 -24.89 1.06
N MET A 1181 -16.99 -25.02 -0.12
CA MET A 1181 -15.88 -25.93 -0.38
C MET A 1181 -14.67 -25.20 -0.99
N PRO A 1182 -13.51 -25.15 -0.29
CA PRO A 1182 -12.31 -24.50 -0.82
C PRO A 1182 -11.66 -25.26 -1.99
N HIS A 1183 -11.17 -24.53 -2.99
CA HIS A 1183 -10.57 -25.10 -4.22
C HIS A 1183 -9.35 -25.97 -3.93
N GLU A 1184 -8.38 -25.45 -3.17
CA GLU A 1184 -7.15 -26.20 -2.87
C GLU A 1184 -7.42 -27.41 -1.96
N TYR A 1185 -8.37 -27.28 -1.03
CA TYR A 1185 -8.76 -28.41 -0.17
C TYR A 1185 -9.42 -29.51 -0.99
N ARG A 1186 -10.30 -29.18 -1.95
CA ARG A 1186 -10.87 -30.14 -2.90
C ARG A 1186 -9.78 -30.86 -3.68
N ARG A 1187 -8.83 -30.11 -4.27
CA ARG A 1187 -7.70 -30.68 -5.02
C ARG A 1187 -6.97 -31.73 -4.18
N VAL A 1188 -6.62 -31.41 -2.93
CA VAL A 1188 -5.89 -32.33 -2.04
C VAL A 1188 -6.73 -33.55 -1.66
N LEU A 1189 -8.04 -33.39 -1.40
CA LEU A 1189 -8.93 -34.53 -1.11
C LEU A 1189 -9.05 -35.46 -2.31
N GLU A 1190 -9.15 -34.92 -3.52
CA GLU A 1190 -9.21 -35.71 -4.76
C GLU A 1190 -7.88 -36.42 -5.05
N GLU A 1191 -6.75 -35.74 -4.89
CA GLU A 1191 -5.41 -36.35 -5.00
C GLU A 1191 -5.25 -37.51 -4.02
N ARG A 1192 -5.69 -37.34 -2.77
CA ARG A 1192 -5.67 -38.41 -1.75
C ARG A 1192 -6.60 -39.57 -2.11
N ARG A 1193 -7.81 -39.30 -2.61
CA ARG A 1193 -8.73 -40.35 -3.08
C ARG A 1193 -8.12 -41.12 -4.25
N ARG A 1194 -7.47 -40.44 -5.21
CA ARG A 1194 -6.77 -41.05 -6.34
C ARG A 1194 -5.56 -41.88 -5.87
N ALA A 1195 -4.76 -41.37 -4.95
CA ALA A 1195 -3.62 -42.08 -4.37
C ALA A 1195 -4.06 -43.33 -3.58
N ALA A 1196 -5.12 -43.24 -2.79
CA ALA A 1196 -5.71 -44.37 -2.08
C ALA A 1196 -6.27 -45.43 -3.05
N ALA A 1197 -6.86 -45.01 -4.18
CA ALA A 1197 -7.36 -45.89 -5.23
C ALA A 1197 -6.23 -46.54 -6.07
N ALA A 1198 -5.08 -45.89 -6.19
CA ALA A 1198 -3.93 -46.38 -6.96
C ALA A 1198 -3.08 -47.45 -6.22
N GLY A 1199 -3.35 -47.70 -4.93
CA GLY A 1199 -2.55 -48.62 -4.10
C GLY A 1199 -1.16 -48.06 -3.74
N PRO A 1200 -0.45 -48.67 -2.78
CA PRO A 1200 0.86 -48.18 -2.35
C PRO A 1200 1.89 -48.29 -3.49
N ASN A 1201 2.44 -47.15 -3.91
CA ASN A 1201 3.53 -47.08 -4.86
C ASN A 1201 4.82 -47.59 -4.18
N PRO A 1202 5.53 -48.63 -4.68
CA PRO A 1202 6.65 -49.27 -3.99
C PRO A 1202 7.91 -48.41 -3.76
N VAL A 1203 7.90 -47.13 -4.14
CA VAL A 1203 9.10 -46.28 -4.19
C VAL A 1203 9.19 -45.28 -3.02
N ALA A 1204 8.23 -45.24 -2.10
CA ALA A 1204 8.21 -44.25 -1.00
C ALA A 1204 8.60 -44.80 0.39
N ALA A 1205 9.37 -45.89 0.45
CA ALA A 1205 9.86 -46.48 1.70
C ALA A 1205 11.39 -46.67 1.72
N SER A 1206 12.15 -45.67 1.27
CA SER A 1206 13.61 -45.59 1.43
C SER A 1206 14.05 -44.21 1.89
#